data_AF-A0A1Y4QIT4-F1
#
_entry.id   AF-A0A1Y4QIT4-F1
#
_cell.length_a   1.000
_cell.length_b   1.000
_cell.length_c   1.000
_cell.angle_alpha   90.00
_cell.angle_beta   90.00
_cell.angle_gamma   90.00
#
_symmetry.space_group_name_H-M   'P 1'
#
loop_
_entity.id
_entity.type
_entity.pdbx_description
1 polymer ?
#
loop_
_entity_poly.entity_id
_entity_poly.type
_entity_poly.pdbx_seq_one_letter_code
_entity_poly.pdbx_strand_id
1 'polypeptide(L)'
;MDKGYLVVFDDAENYKAKAYDIDSDVKEDDAKKLAIEDYTFYKFIEDNKVIYFTDKKIWNTYLKKLLDFLKAKQSEINEFQSSSFKDKQLEVITEKIKLIESVKNIEAIEVTDVNILEKINATPLFRIDKENEVKNDPVCSYHTFIFPFRIIDKSNGIKRKEHDFSAYNTKEILEKEISIANDSVWKKSENYSSKESITRDEVRKQTKILDEKLFKLRYNEAQYFNDAPLRAIFGFYDQDQNQVVTNYVFNHDLIHEKAKLIIQVASENEPKEYQLLLNDIKLKLFNTDVAMMIFEAENHDYPDIKDIKLINEYVRRISTPNLTIESNPCAYYWEIKFKDANGKNVSLKDDCYDALNGDLENINTTKIVDSIKQLLLYPYINENSRKDVCLSSSVEKLNKEENKNKKLYLIEPVLDDRMFVCTFIKNDAVINKVKNKYVEINGKYEELKKEEKKSKKKEPKSLFVNYKYGYQIDEEVAKELYSIVYIDATTSSCQSMHDIQALLSRDLYTRWIDYGTLYASTHHSFVAISTSDCPGYLIDYFLTLYVDMTILTLIQRATIIVYQNYASLLTKGIEADKKNITQAKLNTLLNLHEKYIGFQNQLLFFEVSPEEQGMELYQMLVKSLYINEEKDALAEQFKSLYDVTNANQNSTFNKYAAIMASIALVFTSITFIYDMFKTDISNISKIPDIYVRGIILLITFIIIGVIIWYVRNKYRRNK
;
A
#
# COMPACT_ATOMS: atom_id res chain seq x y z
N MET A 1 16.73 26.03 8.77
CA MET A 1 16.49 27.43 8.35
C MET A 1 17.28 28.33 9.28
N ASP A 2 18.56 28.50 8.98
CA ASP A 2 19.46 29.24 9.86
C ASP A 2 19.50 30.71 9.44
N LYS A 3 19.14 31.58 10.37
CA LYS A 3 19.03 33.03 10.17
C LYS A 3 20.38 33.69 10.42
N GLY A 4 20.81 34.55 9.51
CA GLY A 4 21.98 35.40 9.69
C GLY A 4 21.74 36.48 10.76
N TYR A 5 22.41 36.36 11.90
CA TYR A 5 22.35 37.35 12.98
C TYR A 5 23.64 38.18 13.06
N LEU A 6 23.52 39.49 12.91
CA LEU A 6 24.56 40.42 13.36
C LEU A 6 24.26 40.83 14.80
N VAL A 7 25.21 40.58 15.70
CA VAL A 7 25.12 41.02 17.10
C VAL A 7 26.08 42.19 17.27
N VAL A 8 25.51 43.37 17.51
CA VAL A 8 26.26 44.59 17.85
C VAL A 8 25.98 44.93 19.30
N PHE A 9 27.04 45.20 20.04
CA PHE A 9 27.00 45.57 21.46
C PHE A 9 27.21 47.07 21.58
N ASP A 10 26.29 47.74 22.25
CA ASP A 10 26.36 49.17 22.54
C ASP A 10 26.69 49.37 24.02
N ASP A 11 27.75 50.14 24.28
CA ASP A 11 28.41 50.55 25.54
C ASP A 11 28.56 49.58 26.73
N ALA A 12 29.77 49.62 27.31
CA ALA A 12 30.17 48.80 28.45
C ALA A 12 29.58 49.34 29.75
N GLU A 13 28.55 48.65 30.27
CA GLU A 13 28.44 48.25 31.68
C GLU A 13 27.14 47.47 32.00
N ASN A 14 26.16 47.39 31.08
CA ASN A 14 24.92 46.60 31.29
C ASN A 14 24.42 45.92 30.00
N TYR A 15 25.07 44.84 29.59
CA TYR A 15 24.80 44.20 28.29
C TYR A 15 23.55 43.33 28.25
N LYS A 16 22.43 43.90 27.75
CA LYS A 16 21.43 43.15 26.99
C LYS A 16 21.87 43.09 25.51
N ALA A 17 22.17 41.91 25.00
CA ALA A 17 22.38 41.73 23.57
C ALA A 17 21.08 41.95 22.79
N LYS A 18 21.12 42.73 21.71
CA LYS A 18 20.09 42.71 20.65
C LYS A 18 20.65 41.97 19.45
N ALA A 19 20.01 40.85 19.10
CA ALA A 19 20.28 40.17 17.83
C ALA A 19 19.44 40.85 16.73
N TYR A 20 20.09 41.33 15.68
CA TYR A 20 19.41 41.87 14.50
C TYR A 20 19.42 40.82 13.39
N ASP A 21 18.23 40.37 13.01
CA ASP A 21 17.98 39.45 11.89
C ASP A 21 18.14 40.24 10.58
N ILE A 22 19.21 39.98 9.83
CA ILE A 22 19.50 40.75 8.61
C ILE A 22 18.67 40.25 7.42
N ASP A 23 18.37 38.96 7.34
CA ASP A 23 17.89 38.29 6.12
C ASP A 23 16.38 37.95 6.08
N SER A 24 15.61 38.24 7.15
CA SER A 24 14.18 37.84 7.24
C SER A 24 13.24 38.22 6.09
N ASP A 25 13.62 39.18 5.22
CA ASP A 25 12.80 39.71 4.12
C ASP A 25 13.48 39.60 2.73
N VAL A 26 14.56 38.82 2.61
CA VAL A 26 15.24 38.56 1.33
C VAL A 26 14.72 37.24 0.75
N LYS A 27 14.08 37.29 -0.42
CA LYS A 27 13.67 36.06 -1.13
C LYS A 27 14.91 35.30 -1.61
N GLU A 28 14.80 33.98 -1.67
CA GLU A 28 15.89 33.06 -2.01
C GLU A 28 16.65 33.40 -3.31
N ASP A 29 15.93 33.93 -4.32
CA ASP A 29 16.52 34.38 -5.59
C ASP A 29 17.36 35.68 -5.48
N ASP A 30 17.15 36.49 -4.45
CA ASP A 30 17.97 37.69 -4.18
C ASP A 30 19.23 37.33 -3.38
N ALA A 31 19.18 36.30 -2.51
CA ALA A 31 20.35 35.79 -1.78
C ALA A 31 21.45 35.30 -2.74
N LYS A 32 21.07 34.65 -3.85
CA LYS A 32 21.99 34.23 -4.92
C LYS A 32 22.77 35.40 -5.58
N LYS A 33 22.26 36.64 -5.52
CA LYS A 33 22.95 37.83 -6.05
C LYS A 33 24.00 38.38 -5.08
N LEU A 34 23.77 38.19 -3.78
CA LEU A 34 24.69 38.60 -2.70
C LEU A 34 25.83 37.59 -2.51
N ALA A 35 25.64 36.33 -2.93
CA ALA A 35 26.65 35.29 -2.86
C ALA A 35 28.03 35.72 -3.42
N ILE A 36 29.06 35.25 -2.73
CA ILE A 36 30.46 35.21 -3.17
C ILE A 36 30.93 33.80 -2.83
N GLU A 37 31.51 33.11 -3.81
CA GLU A 37 31.85 31.68 -3.69
C GLU A 37 32.97 31.44 -2.64
N ASP A 38 32.84 30.32 -1.91
CA ASP A 38 33.89 29.59 -1.17
C ASP A 38 34.63 30.23 0.05
N TYR A 39 33.96 30.84 1.06
CA TYR A 39 34.66 31.23 2.32
C TYR A 39 33.92 30.98 3.64
N THR A 40 34.72 30.76 4.70
CA THR A 40 34.30 30.54 6.09
C THR A 40 34.64 31.76 6.94
N PHE A 41 33.66 32.39 7.59
CA PHE A 41 33.86 33.52 8.50
C PHE A 41 33.84 33.04 9.96
N TYR A 42 34.76 33.53 10.80
CA TYR A 42 34.92 33.09 12.20
C TYR A 42 34.64 34.24 13.17
N LYS A 43 34.09 33.92 14.34
CA LYS A 43 33.82 34.88 15.42
C LYS A 43 34.60 34.49 16.68
N PHE A 44 35.18 35.48 17.35
CA PHE A 44 35.62 35.35 18.73
C PHE A 44 35.31 36.64 19.52
N ILE A 45 35.17 36.50 20.85
CA ILE A 45 34.98 37.61 21.79
C ILE A 45 35.88 37.35 23.00
N GLU A 46 36.94 38.15 23.15
CA GLU A 46 37.32 38.80 24.41
C GLU A 46 38.34 39.91 24.11
N ASP A 47 38.30 40.98 24.90
CA ASP A 47 39.14 42.19 24.92
C ASP A 47 39.70 42.76 23.59
N ASN A 48 39.14 43.93 23.22
CA ASN A 48 39.55 44.81 22.11
C ASN A 48 39.37 44.30 20.66
N LYS A 49 38.12 44.41 20.18
CA LYS A 49 37.68 44.78 18.81
C LYS A 49 38.62 44.40 17.64
N VAL A 50 38.60 43.14 17.21
CA VAL A 50 39.12 42.72 15.89
C VAL A 50 38.13 41.77 15.20
N ILE A 51 37.94 41.93 13.89
CA ILE A 51 37.25 40.94 13.04
C ILE A 51 38.30 40.18 12.24
N TYR A 52 38.25 38.84 12.29
CA TYR A 52 39.12 37.93 11.55
C TYR A 52 38.40 37.34 10.34
N PHE A 53 39.11 37.23 9.23
CA PHE A 53 38.63 36.68 7.95
C PHE A 53 39.82 36.03 7.22
N THR A 54 39.51 35.19 6.25
CA THR A 54 40.50 34.53 5.39
C THR A 54 41.02 35.43 4.25
N ASP A 55 40.23 36.40 3.78
CA ASP A 55 40.64 37.42 2.80
C ASP A 55 39.95 38.77 3.08
N LYS A 56 40.77 39.82 3.28
CA LYS A 56 40.30 41.18 3.64
C LYS A 56 39.54 41.85 2.50
N LYS A 57 39.95 41.59 1.27
CA LYS A 57 39.41 42.20 0.05
C LYS A 57 38.03 41.61 -0.23
N ILE A 58 37.87 40.29 -0.08
CA ILE A 58 36.59 39.58 -0.26
C ILE A 58 35.57 40.02 0.80
N TRP A 59 35.96 40.11 2.08
CA TRP A 59 35.06 40.61 3.14
C TRP A 59 34.57 42.04 2.86
N ASN A 60 35.46 42.94 2.45
CA ASN A 60 35.10 44.31 2.06
C ASN A 60 34.21 44.35 0.80
N THR A 61 34.38 43.41 -0.13
CA THR A 61 33.49 43.24 -1.30
C THR A 61 32.09 42.78 -0.88
N TYR A 62 31.97 41.84 0.07
CA TYR A 62 30.68 41.39 0.61
C TYR A 62 29.92 42.52 1.30
N LEU A 63 30.57 43.20 2.27
CA LEU A 63 29.96 44.34 2.97
C LEU A 63 29.52 45.45 2.01
N LYS A 64 30.28 45.69 0.93
CA LYS A 64 29.89 46.63 -0.12
C LYS A 64 28.65 46.16 -0.88
N LYS A 65 28.62 44.92 -1.38
CA LYS A 65 27.43 44.36 -2.08
C LYS A 65 26.17 44.46 -1.23
N LEU A 66 26.27 44.12 0.07
CA LEU A 66 25.15 44.15 1.01
C LEU A 66 24.66 45.59 1.26
N LEU A 67 25.58 46.54 1.43
CA LEU A 67 25.25 47.95 1.62
C LEU A 67 24.59 48.55 0.37
N ASP A 68 25.10 48.22 -0.83
CA ASP A 68 24.56 48.68 -2.11
C ASP A 68 23.13 48.11 -2.34
N PHE A 69 22.90 46.83 -2.01
CA PHE A 69 21.57 46.19 -2.05
C PHE A 69 20.56 46.84 -1.08
N LEU A 70 20.95 47.07 0.18
CA LEU A 70 20.06 47.69 1.17
C LEU A 70 19.72 49.14 0.81
N LYS A 71 20.65 49.89 0.21
CA LYS A 71 20.39 51.25 -0.30
C LYS A 71 19.44 51.26 -1.50
N ALA A 72 19.54 50.28 -2.40
CA ALA A 72 18.56 50.10 -3.48
C ALA A 72 17.16 49.82 -2.91
N LYS A 73 17.02 48.86 -1.98
CA LYS A 73 15.76 48.57 -1.26
C LYS A 73 15.21 49.79 -0.53
N GLN A 74 16.06 50.59 0.12
CA GLN A 74 15.64 51.83 0.79
C GLN A 74 15.07 52.85 -0.20
N SER A 75 15.64 52.94 -1.41
CA SER A 75 15.13 53.79 -2.49
C SER A 75 13.76 53.30 -3.00
N GLU A 76 13.62 52.00 -3.27
CA GLU A 76 12.34 51.38 -3.69
C GLU A 76 11.23 51.67 -2.67
N ILE A 77 11.49 51.47 -1.37
CA ILE A 77 10.50 51.73 -0.32
C ILE A 77 10.14 53.22 -0.23
N ASN A 78 11.08 54.12 -0.50
CA ASN A 78 10.83 55.56 -0.51
C ASN A 78 9.86 56.01 -1.61
N GLU A 79 9.74 55.29 -2.72
CA GLU A 79 8.81 55.62 -3.82
C GLU A 79 7.33 55.30 -3.51
N PHE A 80 7.03 54.43 -2.54
CA PHE A 80 5.65 54.11 -2.16
C PHE A 80 4.94 55.27 -1.43
N GLN A 81 3.62 55.37 -1.57
CA GLN A 81 2.82 56.36 -0.84
C GLN A 81 2.86 56.15 0.68
N SER A 82 2.74 57.24 1.45
CA SER A 82 2.91 57.25 2.90
C SER A 82 1.94 56.32 3.64
N SER A 83 2.48 55.40 4.43
CA SER A 83 1.72 54.53 5.34
C SER A 83 2.58 54.18 6.56
N SER A 84 1.97 53.88 7.70
CA SER A 84 2.70 53.48 8.93
C SER A 84 3.54 52.20 8.76
N PHE A 85 3.23 51.39 7.75
CA PHE A 85 4.03 50.23 7.36
C PHE A 85 5.31 50.63 6.61
N LYS A 86 5.23 51.61 5.69
CA LYS A 86 6.40 52.19 5.00
C LYS A 86 7.39 52.76 6.02
N ASP A 87 6.92 53.60 6.93
CA ASP A 87 7.78 54.29 7.90
C ASP A 87 8.56 53.29 8.77
N LYS A 88 7.88 52.23 9.22
CA LYS A 88 8.49 51.17 10.03
C LYS A 88 9.47 50.29 9.24
N GLN A 89 9.22 49.99 7.96
CA GLN A 89 10.20 49.31 7.12
C GLN A 89 11.41 50.19 6.82
N LEU A 90 11.19 51.48 6.58
CA LEU A 90 12.26 52.45 6.32
C LEU A 90 13.15 52.64 7.56
N GLU A 91 12.57 52.69 8.76
CA GLU A 91 13.27 52.71 10.04
C GLU A 91 14.22 51.50 10.17
N VAL A 92 13.70 50.27 9.98
CA VAL A 92 14.49 49.02 10.08
C VAL A 92 15.63 48.97 9.05
N ILE A 93 15.40 49.34 7.79
CA ILE A 93 16.48 49.37 6.78
C ILE A 93 17.51 50.46 7.10
N THR A 94 17.08 51.61 7.62
CA THR A 94 17.98 52.70 8.01
C THR A 94 18.87 52.31 9.21
N GLU A 95 18.33 51.58 10.20
CA GLU A 95 19.14 50.99 11.26
C GLU A 95 20.16 49.98 10.70
N LYS A 96 19.74 49.04 9.84
CA LYS A 96 20.63 48.04 9.22
C LYS A 96 21.77 48.69 8.42
N ILE A 97 21.50 49.76 7.67
CA ILE A 97 22.53 50.51 6.91
C ILE A 97 23.55 51.15 7.87
N LYS A 98 23.11 51.85 8.91
CA LYS A 98 24.01 52.45 9.93
C LYS A 98 24.88 51.39 10.62
N LEU A 99 24.31 50.21 10.87
CA LEU A 99 24.97 49.08 11.51
C LEU A 99 26.11 48.51 10.65
N ILE A 100 25.89 48.40 9.35
CA ILE A 100 26.92 47.94 8.39
C ILE A 100 28.00 49.02 8.20
N GLU A 101 27.62 50.30 8.18
CA GLU A 101 28.57 51.41 8.06
C GLU A 101 29.45 51.57 9.32
N SER A 102 28.98 51.23 10.52
CA SER A 102 29.82 51.24 11.73
C SER A 102 30.81 50.07 11.77
N VAL A 103 30.40 48.87 11.33
CA VAL A 103 31.26 47.68 11.23
C VAL A 103 32.40 47.86 10.22
N LYS A 104 32.19 48.67 9.17
CA LYS A 104 33.18 48.97 8.13
C LYS A 104 34.45 49.67 8.65
N ASN A 105 34.39 50.28 9.84
CA ASN A 105 35.51 50.99 10.48
C ASN A 105 36.26 50.14 11.53
N ILE A 106 35.91 48.87 11.72
CA ILE A 106 36.59 47.99 12.68
C ILE A 106 37.91 47.48 12.09
N GLU A 107 38.99 47.48 12.89
CA GLU A 107 40.26 46.93 12.44
C GLU A 107 40.17 45.43 12.16
N ALA A 108 40.75 45.08 11.02
CA ALA A 108 40.48 43.87 10.28
C ALA A 108 41.82 43.17 10.03
N ILE A 109 42.09 42.07 10.73
CA ILE A 109 43.37 41.35 10.70
C ILE A 109 43.23 40.07 9.88
N GLU A 110 44.13 39.90 8.91
CA GLU A 110 44.22 38.74 8.02
C GLU A 110 45.05 37.64 8.69
N VAL A 111 44.52 36.40 8.74
CA VAL A 111 45.17 35.27 9.42
C VAL A 111 45.71 34.29 8.38
N THR A 112 47.04 34.19 8.28
CA THR A 112 47.73 33.37 7.27
C THR A 112 48.17 31.98 7.73
N ASP A 113 48.03 31.65 9.02
CA ASP A 113 48.42 30.35 9.59
C ASP A 113 47.25 29.67 10.31
N VAL A 114 46.80 28.54 9.76
CA VAL A 114 45.65 27.77 10.23
C VAL A 114 45.86 27.22 11.65
N ASN A 115 47.10 26.96 12.05
CA ASN A 115 47.43 26.39 13.37
C ASN A 115 47.18 27.37 14.54
N ILE A 116 46.93 28.65 14.24
CA ILE A 116 46.52 29.65 15.24
C ILE A 116 45.03 29.49 15.58
N LEU A 117 44.20 29.04 14.63
CA LEU A 117 42.75 28.93 14.81
C LEU A 117 42.37 27.86 15.84
N GLU A 118 43.05 26.72 15.86
CA GLU A 118 42.82 25.65 16.86
C GLU A 118 43.13 26.09 18.29
N LYS A 119 44.05 27.04 18.49
CA LYS A 119 44.44 27.53 19.83
C LYS A 119 43.49 28.56 20.43
N ILE A 120 42.64 29.18 19.61
CA ILE A 120 41.79 30.32 20.02
C ILE A 120 40.33 29.88 20.30
N ASN A 121 39.99 28.62 20.06
CA ASN A 121 38.65 28.07 20.34
C ASN A 121 37.51 28.84 19.61
N ALA A 122 37.83 29.39 18.43
CA ALA A 122 36.92 30.19 17.62
C ALA A 122 35.94 29.30 16.85
N THR A 123 34.64 29.62 16.93
CA THR A 123 33.60 28.88 16.22
C THR A 123 33.37 29.47 14.82
N PRO A 124 33.38 28.67 13.73
CA PRO A 124 33.00 29.14 12.42
C PRO A 124 31.52 29.55 12.42
N LEU A 125 31.22 30.72 11.85
CA LEU A 125 29.86 31.27 11.78
C LEU A 125 29.03 30.63 10.67
N PHE A 126 29.69 30.26 9.56
CA PHE A 126 29.13 29.45 8.47
C PHE A 126 30.27 28.75 7.74
N ARG A 127 30.08 27.46 7.46
CA ARG A 127 30.81 26.74 6.43
C ARG A 127 29.82 26.48 5.32
N ILE A 128 30.01 27.07 4.13
CA ILE A 128 29.42 26.50 2.92
C ILE A 128 30.28 25.28 2.62
N ASP A 129 30.00 24.20 3.34
CA ASP A 129 30.21 22.89 2.75
C ASP A 129 29.38 22.91 1.46
N LYS A 130 30.00 22.59 0.31
CA LYS A 130 29.26 21.80 -0.70
C LYS A 130 28.51 20.78 0.10
N GLU A 131 27.18 20.69 -0.08
CA GLU A 131 26.34 19.76 0.68
C GLU A 131 27.16 18.53 0.96
N ASN A 132 27.37 18.22 2.24
CA ASN A 132 27.65 16.85 2.57
C ASN A 132 26.36 16.13 2.15
N GLU A 133 26.32 15.71 0.87
CA GLU A 133 26.52 14.30 0.55
C GLU A 133 27.31 13.67 1.70
N VAL A 134 26.57 13.40 2.79
CA VAL A 134 26.54 12.07 3.34
C VAL A 134 26.56 11.20 2.10
N LYS A 135 27.69 10.55 1.86
CA LYS A 135 27.78 9.46 0.90
C LYS A 135 26.97 8.33 1.50
N ASN A 136 25.64 8.50 1.48
CA ASN A 136 24.70 7.42 1.39
C ASN A 136 25.09 6.73 0.09
N ASP A 137 25.77 5.59 0.21
CA ASP A 137 26.15 4.80 -0.96
C ASP A 137 24.89 4.62 -1.83
N PRO A 138 24.99 4.92 -3.14
CA PRO A 138 23.82 5.17 -3.96
C PRO A 138 22.91 3.94 -3.97
N VAL A 139 21.68 4.09 -3.45
CA VAL A 139 20.71 2.99 -3.32
C VAL A 139 20.59 2.26 -4.65
N CYS A 140 21.00 0.99 -4.67
CA CYS A 140 21.03 0.13 -5.85
C CYS A 140 19.62 -0.30 -6.25
N SER A 141 18.80 -0.66 -5.27
CA SER A 141 17.40 -1.00 -5.48
C SER A 141 16.52 -0.78 -4.24
N TYR A 142 15.25 -0.49 -4.50
CA TYR A 142 14.19 -0.35 -3.50
C TYR A 142 13.23 -1.52 -3.62
N HIS A 143 12.68 -1.98 -2.50
CA HIS A 143 11.85 -3.18 -2.42
C HIS A 143 10.67 -2.94 -1.48
N THR A 144 9.46 -3.19 -1.96
CA THR A 144 8.24 -3.20 -1.16
C THR A 144 7.59 -4.58 -1.24
N PHE A 145 7.49 -5.27 -0.12
CA PHE A 145 6.86 -6.59 -0.03
C PHE A 145 5.49 -6.48 0.60
N ILE A 146 4.44 -6.93 -0.10
CA ILE A 146 3.04 -6.75 0.30
C ILE A 146 2.41 -8.13 0.53
N PHE A 147 1.87 -8.38 1.73
CA PHE A 147 1.21 -9.62 2.11
C PHE A 147 -0.26 -9.41 2.46
N PRO A 148 -1.21 -9.77 1.57
CA PRO A 148 -2.64 -9.76 1.85
C PRO A 148 -3.09 -11.00 2.64
N PHE A 149 -3.68 -10.79 3.81
CA PHE A 149 -4.13 -11.84 4.71
C PHE A 149 -5.47 -11.52 5.39
N ARG A 150 -6.06 -12.53 6.04
CA ARG A 150 -7.24 -12.38 6.91
C ARG A 150 -7.08 -13.17 8.20
N ILE A 151 -7.91 -12.88 9.19
CA ILE A 151 -7.93 -13.58 10.49
C ILE A 151 -9.29 -14.24 10.73
N ILE A 152 -9.24 -15.49 11.20
CA ILE A 152 -10.41 -16.32 11.49
C ILE A 152 -10.45 -16.68 12.98
N ASP A 153 -11.58 -16.44 13.65
CA ASP A 153 -11.84 -16.92 15.00
C ASP A 153 -12.09 -18.44 15.03
N LYS A 154 -11.32 -19.17 15.84
CA LYS A 154 -11.41 -20.61 16.09
C LYS A 154 -11.75 -20.93 17.56
N SER A 155 -11.99 -19.92 18.40
CA SER A 155 -12.18 -20.05 19.86
C SER A 155 -13.35 -20.96 20.26
N ASN A 156 -14.38 -21.08 19.41
CA ASN A 156 -15.54 -21.96 19.63
C ASN A 156 -15.34 -23.41 19.14
N GLY A 157 -14.14 -23.76 18.68
CA GLY A 157 -13.75 -25.09 18.23
C GLY A 157 -14.33 -25.53 16.87
N ILE A 158 -13.78 -26.62 16.33
CA ILE A 158 -14.05 -27.15 14.97
C ILE A 158 -15.49 -27.68 14.79
N LYS A 159 -16.33 -27.70 15.85
CA LYS A 159 -17.75 -28.11 15.75
C LYS A 159 -18.60 -27.15 14.93
N ARG A 160 -18.17 -25.89 14.76
CA ARG A 160 -18.57 -25.10 13.60
C ARG A 160 -17.85 -25.68 12.39
N LYS A 161 -18.59 -26.49 11.60
CA LYS A 161 -18.14 -27.05 10.31
C LYS A 161 -17.34 -26.00 9.55
N GLU A 162 -16.31 -26.43 8.84
CA GLU A 162 -15.20 -25.71 8.17
C GLU A 162 -15.53 -24.44 7.33
N HIS A 163 -16.79 -24.02 7.29
CA HIS A 163 -17.40 -23.06 6.37
C HIS A 163 -18.25 -21.99 7.11
N ASP A 164 -17.99 -21.73 8.40
CA ASP A 164 -18.76 -20.73 9.18
C ASP A 164 -18.28 -19.28 8.94
N PHE A 165 -19.04 -18.57 8.11
CA PHE A 165 -18.84 -17.17 7.73
C PHE A 165 -18.80 -16.20 8.93
N SER A 166 -19.42 -16.52 10.06
CA SER A 166 -19.48 -15.63 11.23
C SER A 166 -18.16 -15.57 12.04
N ALA A 167 -17.12 -16.29 11.62
CA ALA A 167 -15.80 -16.31 12.24
C ALA A 167 -14.77 -15.36 11.59
N TYR A 168 -15.08 -14.78 10.42
CA TYR A 168 -14.17 -13.90 9.69
C TYR A 168 -14.48 -12.44 10.05
N ASN A 169 -13.57 -11.81 10.78
CA ASN A 169 -13.76 -10.44 11.24
C ASN A 169 -12.40 -9.78 11.53
N THR A 170 -11.53 -9.77 10.52
CA THR A 170 -10.11 -9.38 10.64
C THR A 170 -9.94 -8.02 11.31
N LYS A 171 -10.77 -7.04 10.94
CA LYS A 171 -10.70 -5.70 11.51
C LYS A 171 -11.10 -5.66 12.98
N GLU A 172 -12.23 -6.27 13.37
CA GLU A 172 -12.65 -6.30 14.77
C GLU A 172 -11.70 -7.11 15.66
N ILE A 173 -11.18 -8.22 15.14
CA ILE A 173 -10.19 -9.04 15.87
C ILE A 173 -8.90 -8.24 16.10
N LEU A 174 -8.40 -7.49 15.11
CA LEU A 174 -7.19 -6.68 15.28
C LEU A 174 -7.43 -5.44 16.15
N GLU A 175 -8.53 -4.72 15.96
CA GLU A 175 -8.81 -3.46 16.66
C GLU A 175 -9.34 -3.64 18.09
N LYS A 176 -10.16 -4.68 18.37
CA LYS A 176 -10.77 -4.90 19.68
C LYS A 176 -10.13 -6.04 20.47
N GLU A 177 -9.94 -7.21 19.86
CA GLU A 177 -9.51 -8.42 20.58
C GLU A 177 -8.00 -8.47 20.81
N ILE A 178 -7.22 -8.14 19.78
CA ILE A 178 -5.75 -7.99 19.84
C ILE A 178 -5.35 -6.57 20.28
N SER A 179 -6.25 -5.59 20.09
CA SER A 179 -6.05 -4.18 20.46
C SER A 179 -4.77 -3.58 19.85
N ILE A 180 -4.55 -3.75 18.55
CA ILE A 180 -3.27 -3.47 17.87
C ILE A 180 -2.77 -2.02 17.94
N ALA A 181 -3.62 -1.05 18.29
CA ALA A 181 -3.22 0.35 18.39
C ALA A 181 -2.47 0.66 19.70
N ASN A 182 -1.17 1.01 19.63
CA ASN A 182 -0.50 1.75 20.69
C ASN A 182 0.49 2.77 20.14
N ASP A 183 0.60 3.91 20.82
CA ASP A 183 1.48 5.00 20.39
C ASP A 183 2.98 4.67 20.50
N SER A 184 3.32 3.51 21.09
CA SER A 184 4.70 3.04 21.28
C SER A 184 5.24 2.11 20.20
N VAL A 185 4.40 1.28 19.56
CA VAL A 185 4.80 0.27 18.54
C VAL A 185 4.01 0.44 17.25
N TRP A 186 2.68 0.42 17.32
CA TRP A 186 1.77 0.51 16.16
C TRP A 186 0.95 1.80 16.22
N LYS A 187 1.52 2.87 15.68
CA LYS A 187 0.87 4.18 15.60
C LYS A 187 -0.22 4.10 14.52
N LYS A 188 -1.49 4.30 14.91
CA LYS A 188 -2.58 4.50 13.94
C LYS A 188 -2.31 5.79 13.16
N SER A 189 -2.41 5.76 11.84
CA SER A 189 -2.26 6.98 11.04
C SER A 189 -3.32 8.00 11.46
N GLU A 190 -3.02 9.29 11.39
CA GLU A 190 -4.04 10.29 11.67
C GLU A 190 -5.21 10.19 10.69
N ASN A 191 -6.41 10.43 11.21
CA ASN A 191 -7.63 10.46 10.41
C ASN A 191 -7.69 11.78 9.62
N TYR A 192 -7.39 11.73 8.32
CA TYR A 192 -7.64 12.86 7.43
C TYR A 192 -9.15 13.13 7.33
N SER A 193 -9.55 14.40 7.36
CA SER A 193 -10.93 14.83 7.12
C SER A 193 -11.18 15.22 5.66
N SER A 194 -10.12 15.59 4.93
CA SER A 194 -10.19 15.96 3.52
C SER A 194 -8.83 15.84 2.80
N LYS A 195 -8.83 15.93 1.47
CA LYS A 195 -7.64 15.99 0.60
C LYS A 195 -6.65 17.09 1.02
N GLU A 196 -7.14 18.24 1.52
CA GLU A 196 -6.30 19.33 2.00
C GLU A 196 -5.59 19.00 3.32
N SER A 197 -6.22 18.22 4.21
CA SER A 197 -5.67 17.86 5.53
C SER A 197 -4.40 17.00 5.42
N ILE A 198 -4.29 16.16 4.38
CA ILE A 198 -3.07 15.38 4.04
C ILE A 198 -1.84 16.29 3.99
N THR A 199 -1.99 17.46 3.36
CA THR A 199 -0.86 18.35 3.06
C THR A 199 -0.44 19.25 4.24
N ARG A 200 -1.35 19.51 5.20
CA ARG A 200 -1.16 20.58 6.20
C ARG A 200 -0.89 20.08 7.61
N ASP A 201 -1.49 18.97 8.02
CA ASP A 201 -1.48 18.57 9.43
C ASP A 201 -0.34 17.62 9.78
N GLU A 202 0.05 16.69 8.90
CA GLU A 202 1.19 15.79 9.16
C GLU A 202 2.53 16.54 9.25
N VAL A 203 2.81 17.39 8.26
CA VAL A 203 4.12 18.05 8.14
C VAL A 203 4.37 19.05 9.27
N ARG A 204 3.31 19.62 9.85
CA ARG A 204 3.44 20.49 11.04
C ARG A 204 3.73 19.72 12.32
N LYS A 205 3.39 18.43 12.39
CA LYS A 205 3.47 17.61 13.60
C LYS A 205 4.79 16.85 13.74
N GLN A 206 5.34 16.31 12.65
CA GLN A 206 6.53 15.44 12.74
C GLN A 206 7.80 16.18 13.21
N THR A 207 7.97 17.46 12.86
CA THR A 207 9.28 18.14 12.93
C THR A 207 9.28 19.49 13.67
N LYS A 208 8.12 20.00 14.14
CA LYS A 208 7.90 21.39 14.67
C LYS A 208 8.25 22.54 13.70
N ILE A 209 8.89 22.21 12.59
CA ILE A 209 9.28 23.02 11.44
C ILE A 209 8.66 22.31 10.23
N LEU A 210 8.22 23.00 9.19
CA LEU A 210 7.73 22.32 7.99
C LEU A 210 8.89 21.57 7.30
N ASP A 211 8.86 20.24 7.27
CA ASP A 211 9.73 19.46 6.38
C ASP A 211 9.26 19.68 4.93
N GLU A 212 10.06 20.41 4.17
CA GLU A 212 9.73 20.79 2.81
C GLU A 212 9.70 19.60 1.84
N LYS A 213 10.53 18.57 2.07
CA LYS A 213 10.55 17.36 1.23
C LYS A 213 9.28 16.55 1.50
N LEU A 214 8.95 16.31 2.76
CA LEU A 214 7.72 15.61 3.14
C LEU A 214 6.46 16.36 2.67
N PHE A 215 6.44 17.70 2.77
CA PHE A 215 5.35 18.51 2.22
C PHE A 215 5.17 18.32 0.72
N LYS A 216 6.27 18.37 -0.05
CA LYS A 216 6.24 18.16 -1.50
C LYS A 216 5.70 16.77 -1.85
N LEU A 217 6.16 15.73 -1.17
CA LEU A 217 5.67 14.35 -1.37
C LEU A 217 4.16 14.23 -1.08
N ARG A 218 3.69 14.68 0.10
CA ARG A 218 2.27 14.65 0.46
C ARG A 218 1.38 15.50 -0.44
N TYR A 219 1.87 16.65 -0.89
CA TYR A 219 1.16 17.47 -1.87
C TYR A 219 1.02 16.75 -3.21
N ASN A 220 2.08 16.10 -3.69
CA ASN A 220 2.06 15.34 -4.94
C ASN A 220 1.10 14.14 -4.85
N GLU A 221 1.18 13.32 -3.80
CA GLU A 221 0.21 12.23 -3.52
C GLU A 221 -1.23 12.75 -3.54
N ALA A 222 -1.51 13.84 -2.82
CA ALA A 222 -2.84 14.42 -2.74
C ALA A 222 -3.33 14.92 -4.11
N GLN A 223 -2.48 15.54 -4.95
CA GLN A 223 -2.90 16.00 -6.29
C GLN A 223 -3.06 14.84 -7.28
N TYR A 224 -2.17 13.86 -7.23
CA TYR A 224 -2.07 12.78 -8.22
C TYR A 224 -3.27 11.84 -8.22
N PHE A 225 -3.92 11.63 -7.07
CA PHE A 225 -5.09 10.74 -6.98
C PHE A 225 -6.42 11.50 -6.96
N ASN A 226 -7.45 10.86 -7.54
CA ASN A 226 -8.84 11.26 -7.41
C ASN A 226 -9.34 11.04 -5.96
N ASP A 227 -10.36 11.78 -5.52
CA ASP A 227 -10.79 11.82 -4.10
C ASP A 227 -11.24 10.46 -3.54
N ALA A 228 -11.95 9.65 -4.33
CA ALA A 228 -12.39 8.32 -3.89
C ALA A 228 -11.22 7.32 -3.72
N PRO A 229 -10.26 7.20 -4.67
CA PRO A 229 -8.98 6.52 -4.43
C PRO A 229 -8.22 7.01 -3.20
N LEU A 230 -8.11 8.33 -2.96
CA LEU A 230 -7.47 8.87 -1.76
C LEU A 230 -8.14 8.35 -0.48
N ARG A 231 -9.49 8.33 -0.43
CA ARG A 231 -10.24 7.75 0.70
C ARG A 231 -9.95 6.26 0.90
N ALA A 232 -9.78 5.50 -0.17
CA ALA A 232 -9.45 4.08 -0.14
C ALA A 232 -7.98 3.78 0.23
N ILE A 233 -7.05 4.70 -0.04
CA ILE A 233 -5.63 4.56 0.29
C ILE A 233 -5.33 5.06 1.71
N PHE A 234 -5.90 6.22 2.08
CA PHE A 234 -5.55 6.96 3.30
C PHE A 234 -6.59 6.87 4.43
N GLY A 235 -7.85 6.51 4.14
CA GLY A 235 -8.85 6.22 5.16
C GLY A 235 -9.47 7.46 5.81
N PHE A 236 -10.08 8.34 5.00
CA PHE A 236 -10.66 9.59 5.52
C PHE A 236 -11.78 9.29 6.53
N TYR A 237 -11.85 10.09 7.59
CA TYR A 237 -12.94 10.03 8.56
C TYR A 237 -14.08 10.94 8.14
N ASP A 238 -15.27 10.36 7.99
CA ASP A 238 -16.53 11.08 7.86
C ASP A 238 -17.39 10.78 9.10
N GLN A 239 -18.13 11.75 9.62
CA GLN A 239 -18.78 11.62 10.93
C GLN A 239 -19.84 10.50 10.99
N ASP A 240 -20.40 10.13 9.83
CA ASP A 240 -21.46 9.15 9.67
C ASP A 240 -21.07 7.89 8.88
N GLN A 241 -19.79 7.70 8.49
CA GLN A 241 -19.37 6.55 7.67
C GLN A 241 -18.21 5.72 8.25
N ASN A 242 -18.33 4.39 8.14
CA ASN A 242 -17.22 3.48 8.41
C ASN A 242 -16.09 3.69 7.39
N GLN A 243 -14.89 4.03 7.87
CA GLN A 243 -13.69 4.17 7.05
C GLN A 243 -13.43 2.94 6.19
N VAL A 244 -13.17 3.14 4.89
CA VAL A 244 -12.85 2.07 3.92
C VAL A 244 -11.58 1.32 4.32
N VAL A 245 -10.54 2.07 4.71
CA VAL A 245 -9.29 1.57 5.24
C VAL A 245 -8.96 2.26 6.56
N THR A 246 -8.24 1.55 7.43
CA THR A 246 -7.57 2.13 8.59
C THR A 246 -6.09 1.75 8.49
N ASN A 247 -5.23 2.75 8.40
CA ASN A 247 -3.78 2.54 8.25
C ASN A 247 -3.08 2.59 9.63
N TYR A 248 -2.08 1.72 9.78
CA TYR A 248 -1.17 1.68 10.92
C TYR A 248 0.25 1.69 10.39
N VAL A 249 1.13 2.44 11.06
CA VAL A 249 2.55 2.54 10.74
C VAL A 249 3.31 2.06 11.95
N PHE A 250 4.30 1.18 11.73
CA PHE A 250 5.18 0.75 12.79
C PHE A 250 6.05 1.93 13.21
N ASN A 251 6.35 2.06 14.50
CA ASN A 251 6.95 3.28 15.03
C ASN A 251 8.27 3.65 14.33
N HIS A 252 8.20 4.70 13.49
CA HIS A 252 9.26 5.21 12.62
C HIS A 252 10.55 5.53 13.38
N ASP A 253 10.45 5.94 14.65
CA ASP A 253 11.60 6.22 15.54
C ASP A 253 12.49 4.98 15.77
N LEU A 254 11.89 3.78 15.68
CA LEU A 254 12.54 2.48 15.90
C LEU A 254 13.13 1.88 14.62
N ILE A 255 12.55 2.23 13.44
CA ILE A 255 12.85 1.60 12.16
C ILE A 255 13.74 2.46 11.27
N HIS A 256 13.34 3.70 10.97
CA HIS A 256 14.00 4.51 9.93
C HIS A 256 15.50 4.68 10.19
N GLU A 257 16.33 4.32 9.21
CA GLU A 257 17.81 4.31 9.25
C GLU A 257 18.45 3.42 10.35
N LYS A 258 17.64 2.66 11.10
CA LYS A 258 18.06 1.91 12.32
C LYS A 258 17.73 0.43 12.26
N ALA A 259 16.75 0.03 11.45
CA ALA A 259 16.34 -1.34 11.27
C ALA A 259 17.01 -1.99 10.06
N LYS A 260 17.27 -3.29 10.17
CA LYS A 260 17.87 -4.10 9.10
C LYS A 260 17.06 -5.38 8.90
N LEU A 261 16.74 -5.68 7.65
CA LEU A 261 16.21 -6.96 7.22
C LEU A 261 17.38 -7.81 6.73
N ILE A 262 17.59 -8.97 7.35
CA ILE A 262 18.68 -9.89 7.06
C ILE A 262 18.09 -11.22 6.60
N ILE A 263 18.63 -11.76 5.51
CA ILE A 263 18.28 -13.09 5.00
C ILE A 263 19.55 -13.89 4.69
N GLN A 264 19.47 -15.22 4.80
CA GLN A 264 20.51 -16.11 4.26
C GLN A 264 19.90 -17.06 3.23
N VAL A 265 20.54 -17.16 2.06
CA VAL A 265 20.08 -17.98 0.93
C VAL A 265 21.05 -19.10 0.61
N ALA A 266 20.55 -20.15 -0.06
CA ALA A 266 21.38 -21.19 -0.63
C ALA A 266 22.26 -20.65 -1.77
N SER A 267 23.51 -21.10 -1.83
CA SER A 267 24.46 -20.81 -2.91
C SER A 267 25.43 -22.00 -3.03
N GLU A 268 26.10 -22.11 -4.18
CA GLU A 268 26.81 -23.32 -4.62
C GLU A 268 27.96 -23.80 -3.71
N ASN A 269 28.50 -22.92 -2.86
CA ASN A 269 29.64 -23.23 -1.98
C ASN A 269 29.35 -22.98 -0.49
N GLU A 270 28.80 -21.80 -0.15
CA GLU A 270 28.45 -21.41 1.24
C GLU A 270 27.18 -20.53 1.21
N PRO A 271 26.33 -20.54 2.26
CA PRO A 271 25.15 -19.68 2.34
C PRO A 271 25.51 -18.20 2.19
N LYS A 272 24.78 -17.47 1.35
CA LYS A 272 25.01 -16.03 1.13
C LYS A 272 24.05 -15.21 1.98
N GLU A 273 24.59 -14.31 2.79
CA GLU A 273 23.82 -13.36 3.60
C GLU A 273 23.58 -12.05 2.84
N TYR A 274 22.34 -11.55 2.86
CA TYR A 274 21.98 -10.22 2.40
C TYR A 274 21.42 -9.40 3.55
N GLN A 275 21.88 -8.16 3.67
CA GLN A 275 21.44 -7.18 4.66
C GLN A 275 20.85 -5.95 3.95
N LEU A 276 19.57 -5.69 4.15
CA LEU A 276 18.86 -4.53 3.63
C LEU A 276 18.57 -3.54 4.74
N LEU A 277 18.58 -2.24 4.43
CA LEU A 277 18.02 -1.23 5.32
C LEU A 277 16.49 -1.36 5.28
N LEU A 278 15.83 -1.32 6.43
CA LEU A 278 14.36 -1.35 6.52
C LEU A 278 13.88 0.07 6.86
N ASN A 279 13.10 0.66 5.96
CA ASN A 279 12.62 2.04 6.07
C ASN A 279 11.32 2.13 6.85
N ASP A 280 10.35 1.25 6.55
CA ASP A 280 9.02 1.25 7.18
C ASP A 280 8.37 -0.14 7.17
N ILE A 281 7.43 -0.34 8.10
CA ILE A 281 6.49 -1.47 8.11
C ILE A 281 5.08 -0.89 8.30
N LYS A 282 4.19 -1.13 7.34
CA LYS A 282 2.82 -0.59 7.33
C LYS A 282 1.80 -1.72 7.40
N LEU A 283 0.68 -1.48 8.06
CA LEU A 283 -0.46 -2.40 8.12
C LEU A 283 -1.74 -1.65 7.73
N LYS A 284 -2.38 -2.07 6.64
CA LYS A 284 -3.65 -1.49 6.15
C LYS A 284 -4.80 -2.46 6.44
N LEU A 285 -5.81 -2.01 7.20
CA LEU A 285 -7.00 -2.81 7.56
C LEU A 285 -8.24 -2.31 6.81
N PHE A 286 -8.78 -3.12 5.91
CA PHE A 286 -9.93 -2.74 5.10
C PHE A 286 -11.26 -3.21 5.73
N ASN A 287 -12.33 -2.50 5.43
CA ASN A 287 -13.70 -2.87 5.82
C ASN A 287 -14.22 -4.14 5.10
N THR A 288 -13.45 -4.70 4.17
CA THR A 288 -13.73 -5.94 3.44
C THR A 288 -13.24 -7.20 4.16
N ASP A 289 -12.78 -7.06 5.41
CA ASP A 289 -12.18 -8.12 6.25
C ASP A 289 -10.82 -8.65 5.75
N VAL A 290 -10.15 -7.90 4.86
CA VAL A 290 -8.78 -8.16 4.39
C VAL A 290 -7.82 -7.14 5.01
N ALA A 291 -6.64 -7.62 5.42
CA ALA A 291 -5.52 -6.81 5.87
C ALA A 291 -4.33 -6.95 4.91
N MET A 292 -3.50 -5.91 4.79
CA MET A 292 -2.22 -5.97 4.08
C MET A 292 -1.08 -5.54 4.99
N MET A 293 -0.11 -6.44 5.20
CA MET A 293 1.19 -6.14 5.80
C MET A 293 2.16 -5.71 4.70
N ILE A 294 2.92 -4.65 4.91
CA ILE A 294 3.81 -4.05 3.91
C ILE A 294 5.17 -3.81 4.56
N PHE A 295 6.25 -4.21 3.88
CA PHE A 295 7.65 -3.96 4.29
C PHE A 295 8.35 -3.15 3.22
N GLU A 296 8.98 -2.04 3.59
CA GLU A 296 9.73 -1.16 2.67
C GLU A 296 11.22 -1.18 3.01
N ALA A 297 12.06 -1.59 2.06
CA ALA A 297 13.48 -1.83 2.27
C ALA A 297 14.37 -1.30 1.12
N GLU A 298 15.59 -0.89 1.47
CA GLU A 298 16.63 -0.38 0.57
C GLU A 298 17.85 -1.30 0.54
N ASN A 299 18.39 -1.47 -0.66
CA ASN A 299 19.62 -2.18 -0.95
C ASN A 299 20.70 -1.18 -1.35
N HIS A 300 21.74 -1.02 -0.52
CA HIS A 300 22.93 -0.22 -0.84
C HIS A 300 24.13 -1.09 -1.24
N ASP A 301 24.20 -2.32 -0.71
CA ASP A 301 25.42 -3.14 -0.70
C ASP A 301 25.53 -4.10 -1.91
N TYR A 302 24.41 -4.41 -2.60
CA TYR A 302 24.34 -5.49 -3.59
C TYR A 302 23.87 -5.00 -4.98
N PRO A 303 24.73 -4.35 -5.79
CA PRO A 303 24.37 -3.81 -7.11
C PRO A 303 24.21 -4.85 -8.23
N ASP A 304 24.66 -6.09 -8.06
CA ASP A 304 24.52 -7.13 -9.09
C ASP A 304 23.03 -7.50 -9.24
N ILE A 305 22.54 -7.53 -10.47
CA ILE A 305 21.16 -7.93 -10.78
C ILE A 305 20.85 -9.36 -10.31
N LYS A 306 21.85 -10.24 -10.24
CA LYS A 306 21.70 -11.60 -9.68
C LYS A 306 21.33 -11.55 -8.19
N ASP A 307 21.99 -10.68 -7.44
CA ASP A 307 21.74 -10.51 -6.01
C ASP A 307 20.38 -9.86 -5.75
N ILE A 308 20.02 -8.84 -6.54
CA ILE A 308 18.71 -8.18 -6.48
C ILE A 308 17.56 -9.18 -6.75
N LYS A 309 17.75 -10.12 -7.68
CA LYS A 309 16.77 -11.18 -7.96
C LYS A 309 16.68 -12.20 -6.83
N LEU A 310 17.80 -12.61 -6.24
CA LEU A 310 17.81 -13.50 -5.07
C LEU A 310 17.13 -12.84 -3.87
N ILE A 311 17.40 -11.56 -3.60
CA ILE A 311 16.68 -10.76 -2.60
C ILE A 311 15.17 -10.81 -2.85
N ASN A 312 14.72 -10.48 -4.06
CA ASN A 312 13.28 -10.42 -4.37
C ASN A 312 12.58 -11.80 -4.29
N GLU A 313 13.22 -12.88 -4.73
CA GLU A 313 12.64 -14.23 -4.72
C GLU A 313 12.63 -14.86 -3.31
N TYR A 314 13.69 -14.66 -2.52
CA TYR A 314 13.81 -15.29 -1.21
C TYR A 314 13.08 -14.51 -0.10
N VAL A 315 13.05 -13.16 -0.14
CA VAL A 315 12.29 -12.36 0.85
C VAL A 315 10.79 -12.54 0.69
N ARG A 316 10.29 -12.65 -0.55
CA ARG A 316 8.83 -12.78 -0.78
C ARG A 316 8.24 -14.08 -0.26
N ARG A 317 9.06 -15.11 -0.02
CA ARG A 317 8.61 -16.46 0.38
C ARG A 317 8.59 -16.62 1.89
N ILE A 318 7.49 -16.19 2.50
CA ILE A 318 7.26 -16.26 3.95
C ILE A 318 6.71 -17.61 4.44
N SER A 319 6.66 -18.62 3.58
CA SER A 319 6.32 -20.02 3.85
C SER A 319 7.12 -20.95 2.92
N THR A 320 7.41 -22.17 3.38
CA THR A 320 8.22 -23.16 2.63
C THR A 320 7.37 -23.89 1.56
N PRO A 321 7.58 -23.65 0.25
CA PRO A 321 6.81 -24.30 -0.81
C PRO A 321 7.22 -25.77 -1.03
N ASN A 322 8.48 -26.10 -0.78
CA ASN A 322 9.06 -27.43 -0.92
C ASN A 322 9.86 -27.79 0.34
N LEU A 323 9.83 -29.06 0.74
CA LEU A 323 10.51 -29.59 1.94
C LEU A 323 11.89 -30.20 1.63
N THR A 324 12.46 -29.87 0.48
CA THR A 324 13.74 -30.41 -0.01
C THR A 324 14.71 -29.26 -0.30
N ILE A 325 15.89 -29.29 0.35
CA ILE A 325 16.93 -28.25 0.24
C ILE A 325 17.23 -27.87 -1.22
N GLU A 326 17.43 -28.87 -2.08
CA GLU A 326 17.81 -28.69 -3.49
C GLU A 326 16.78 -27.94 -4.34
N SER A 327 15.54 -27.81 -3.86
CA SER A 327 14.43 -27.16 -4.58
C SER A 327 13.60 -26.23 -3.71
N ASN A 328 14.11 -25.79 -2.56
CA ASN A 328 13.43 -24.81 -1.71
C ASN A 328 13.96 -23.38 -1.94
N PRO A 329 13.22 -22.50 -2.63
CA PRO A 329 13.58 -21.09 -2.82
C PRO A 329 13.32 -20.18 -1.60
N CYS A 330 13.11 -20.72 -0.40
CA CYS A 330 13.03 -19.91 0.83
C CYS A 330 14.40 -19.58 1.42
N ALA A 331 14.48 -18.47 2.14
CA ALA A 331 15.63 -18.16 2.97
C ALA A 331 15.76 -19.19 4.10
N TYR A 332 16.99 -19.67 4.37
CA TYR A 332 17.29 -20.50 5.54
C TYR A 332 17.09 -19.71 6.84
N TYR A 333 17.43 -18.42 6.79
CA TYR A 333 17.40 -17.49 7.90
C TYR A 333 16.68 -16.21 7.48
N TRP A 334 15.85 -15.67 8.36
CA TRP A 334 15.16 -14.40 8.14
C TRP A 334 15.11 -13.62 9.45
N GLU A 335 15.59 -12.39 9.49
CA GLU A 335 15.67 -11.59 10.72
C GLU A 335 15.40 -10.11 10.48
N ILE A 336 14.59 -9.50 11.35
CA ILE A 336 14.55 -8.04 11.49
C ILE A 336 15.31 -7.64 12.77
N LYS A 337 16.38 -6.86 12.64
CA LYS A 337 17.12 -6.23 13.74
C LYS A 337 16.72 -4.76 13.85
N PHE A 338 16.46 -4.26 15.06
CA PHE A 338 16.23 -2.83 15.34
C PHE A 338 16.51 -2.48 16.80
N LYS A 339 16.31 -1.21 17.20
CA LYS A 339 16.41 -0.77 18.61
C LYS A 339 15.05 -0.36 19.15
N ASP A 340 14.75 -0.74 20.39
CA ASP A 340 13.54 -0.28 21.09
C ASP A 340 13.66 1.19 21.55
N ALA A 341 12.58 1.73 22.11
CA ALA A 341 12.53 3.11 22.61
C ALA A 341 13.52 3.40 23.77
N ASN A 342 14.07 2.36 24.40
CA ASN A 342 15.10 2.48 25.45
C ASN A 342 16.52 2.25 24.89
N GLY A 343 16.68 2.09 23.58
CA GLY A 343 17.95 1.85 22.89
C GLY A 343 18.44 0.40 22.94
N LYS A 344 17.64 -0.54 23.44
CA LYS A 344 18.00 -1.96 23.51
C LYS A 344 17.82 -2.63 22.14
N ASN A 345 18.81 -3.43 21.73
CA ASN A 345 18.73 -4.19 20.49
C ASN A 345 17.62 -5.27 20.58
N VAL A 346 16.74 -5.30 19.59
CA VAL A 346 15.74 -6.34 19.34
C VAL A 346 16.12 -7.08 18.06
N SER A 347 15.94 -8.40 18.06
CA SER A 347 16.16 -9.28 16.91
C SER A 347 14.96 -10.21 16.77
N LEU A 348 14.25 -10.12 15.65
CA LEU A 348 13.10 -10.96 15.29
C LEU A 348 13.53 -11.98 14.24
N LYS A 349 14.25 -13.02 14.67
CA LYS A 349 14.77 -14.08 13.79
C LYS A 349 13.82 -15.26 13.64
N ASP A 350 13.70 -15.81 12.44
CA ASP A 350 13.25 -17.17 12.16
C ASP A 350 14.36 -17.99 11.55
N ASP A 351 14.35 -19.27 11.90
CA ASP A 351 15.28 -20.26 11.38
C ASP A 351 14.45 -21.38 10.74
N CYS A 352 14.75 -21.63 9.47
CA CYS A 352 14.13 -22.65 8.63
C CYS A 352 15.13 -23.77 8.30
N TYR A 353 16.39 -23.68 8.75
CA TYR A 353 17.46 -24.61 8.42
C TYR A 353 17.18 -26.04 8.94
N ASP A 354 16.75 -26.17 10.20
CA ASP A 354 16.41 -27.47 10.80
C ASP A 354 15.24 -28.16 10.07
N ALA A 355 14.23 -27.39 9.67
CA ALA A 355 13.08 -27.90 8.91
C ALA A 355 13.45 -28.33 7.48
N LEU A 356 14.61 -27.88 6.97
CA LEU A 356 15.11 -28.23 5.64
C LEU A 356 16.08 -29.41 5.65
N ASN A 357 16.82 -29.61 6.74
CA ASN A 357 17.74 -30.75 6.93
C ASN A 357 17.03 -32.10 7.21
N GLY A 358 15.72 -32.19 7.05
CA GLY A 358 15.00 -33.46 7.04
C GLY A 358 14.59 -34.00 8.41
N ASP A 359 14.55 -33.19 9.48
CA ASP A 359 13.81 -33.54 10.69
C ASP A 359 12.29 -33.42 10.43
N LEU A 360 11.75 -34.43 9.75
CA LEU A 360 10.35 -34.51 9.33
C LEU A 360 9.36 -34.52 10.51
N GLU A 361 9.79 -34.83 11.74
CA GLU A 361 8.90 -34.89 12.91
C GLU A 361 8.43 -33.50 13.38
N ASN A 362 9.13 -32.43 13.01
CA ASN A 362 8.86 -31.06 13.47
C ASN A 362 8.56 -30.03 12.36
N ILE A 363 8.43 -30.46 11.09
CA ILE A 363 8.14 -29.54 9.98
C ILE A 363 6.72 -28.97 10.07
N ASN A 364 6.62 -27.69 10.39
CA ASN A 364 5.37 -26.95 10.26
C ASN A 364 5.15 -26.55 8.79
N THR A 365 4.29 -27.30 8.10
CA THR A 365 3.83 -27.08 6.71
C THR A 365 3.11 -25.74 6.49
N THR A 366 2.82 -24.99 7.55
CA THR A 366 2.16 -23.67 7.52
C THR A 366 2.87 -22.67 8.44
N LYS A 367 4.17 -22.41 8.22
CA LYS A 367 4.87 -21.25 8.81
C LYS A 367 4.64 -20.02 7.92
N ILE A 368 3.76 -19.09 8.30
CA ILE A 368 3.71 -17.73 7.72
C ILE A 368 4.59 -16.85 8.62
N VAL A 369 5.91 -17.09 8.52
CA VAL A 369 6.99 -16.74 9.48
C VAL A 369 6.47 -16.42 10.91
N ASP A 370 6.00 -17.51 11.54
CA ASP A 370 5.24 -17.62 12.80
C ASP A 370 4.31 -16.43 13.15
N SER A 371 3.34 -16.22 12.25
CA SER A 371 2.29 -15.19 12.27
C SER A 371 2.86 -13.78 12.18
N ILE A 372 3.78 -13.60 11.21
CA ILE A 372 4.66 -12.43 11.01
C ILE A 372 5.15 -11.95 12.38
N LYS A 373 5.89 -12.88 12.98
CA LYS A 373 6.27 -13.05 14.40
C LYS A 373 5.35 -12.33 15.40
N GLN A 374 4.16 -12.92 15.54
CA GLN A 374 3.00 -12.45 16.31
C GLN A 374 2.80 -10.92 16.20
N LEU A 375 2.65 -10.50 14.94
CA LEU A 375 2.45 -9.14 14.45
C LEU A 375 3.64 -8.16 14.71
N LEU A 376 4.79 -8.64 15.22
CA LEU A 376 6.07 -7.94 15.44
C LEU A 376 6.18 -6.94 16.63
N LEU A 377 5.71 -7.13 17.86
CA LEU A 377 5.37 -8.33 18.63
C LEU A 377 4.35 -7.89 19.72
N TYR A 378 3.23 -7.29 19.29
CA TYR A 378 2.47 -6.35 20.13
C TYR A 378 1.99 -6.96 21.47
N PRO A 379 2.17 -6.30 22.63
CA PRO A 379 2.81 -4.99 22.86
C PRO A 379 4.23 -5.11 23.46
N TYR A 380 4.97 -6.18 23.18
CA TYR A 380 6.12 -6.70 23.98
C TYR A 380 5.72 -7.30 25.33
N ILE A 381 4.88 -8.33 25.29
CA ILE A 381 4.71 -9.35 26.35
C ILE A 381 4.42 -8.77 27.74
N ASN A 382 3.16 -8.41 27.97
CA ASN A 382 2.59 -8.43 29.32
C ASN A 382 2.67 -9.89 29.82
N GLU A 383 3.27 -10.17 30.99
CA GLU A 383 3.43 -11.56 31.50
C GLU A 383 2.08 -12.31 31.68
N ASN A 384 0.96 -11.58 31.65
CA ASN A 384 -0.38 -12.13 31.66
C ASN A 384 -1.05 -12.25 30.27
N SER A 385 -0.70 -11.46 29.24
CA SER A 385 -1.51 -11.41 28.01
C SER A 385 -1.34 -12.62 27.07
N ARG A 386 -0.22 -13.35 27.15
CA ARG A 386 -0.06 -14.66 26.48
C ARG A 386 -1.01 -15.75 27.03
N LYS A 387 -1.72 -15.50 28.14
CA LYS A 387 -2.63 -16.49 28.77
C LYS A 387 -3.98 -16.59 28.06
N ASP A 388 -4.38 -15.55 27.32
CA ASP A 388 -5.77 -15.42 26.85
C ASP A 388 -5.94 -15.47 25.32
N VAL A 389 -4.86 -15.30 24.53
CA VAL A 389 -4.92 -15.30 23.04
C VAL A 389 -3.79 -16.14 22.45
N CYS A 390 -4.11 -16.91 21.40
CA CYS A 390 -3.16 -17.64 20.56
C CYS A 390 -3.38 -17.28 19.08
N LEU A 391 -2.33 -16.80 18.42
CA LEU A 391 -2.32 -16.48 16.99
C LEU A 391 -1.35 -17.43 16.27
N SER A 392 -1.82 -18.09 15.21
CA SER A 392 -0.99 -18.97 14.38
C SER A 392 -1.47 -19.00 12.93
N SER A 393 -0.65 -19.49 12.01
CA SER A 393 -1.04 -19.94 10.67
C SER A 393 -1.31 -21.45 10.59
N SER A 394 -1.06 -22.20 11.67
CA SER A 394 -1.24 -23.66 11.74
C SER A 394 -2.39 -24.05 12.67
N VAL A 395 -3.38 -24.77 12.13
CA VAL A 395 -4.52 -25.31 12.91
C VAL A 395 -4.05 -26.32 13.95
N GLU A 396 -3.01 -27.10 13.66
CA GLU A 396 -2.43 -28.08 14.59
C GLU A 396 -1.75 -27.37 15.78
N LYS A 397 -1.00 -26.28 15.54
CA LYS A 397 -0.45 -25.44 16.61
C LYS A 397 -1.55 -24.85 17.50
N LEU A 398 -2.66 -24.38 16.93
CA LEU A 398 -3.80 -23.84 17.70
C LEU A 398 -4.47 -24.90 18.59
N ASN A 399 -4.55 -26.15 18.15
CA ASN A 399 -5.23 -27.23 18.87
C ASN A 399 -4.42 -27.88 20.01
N LYS A 400 -3.17 -27.47 20.25
CA LYS A 400 -2.34 -27.98 21.36
C LYS A 400 -3.00 -27.75 22.73
N GLU A 401 -2.78 -28.67 23.68
CA GLU A 401 -3.47 -28.63 24.99
C GLU A 401 -3.24 -27.34 25.78
N GLU A 402 -2.05 -26.74 25.64
CA GLU A 402 -1.66 -25.44 26.23
C GLU A 402 -2.53 -24.26 25.79
N ASN A 403 -3.33 -24.42 24.73
CA ASN A 403 -4.17 -23.38 24.15
C ASN A 403 -5.67 -23.58 24.43
N LYS A 404 -6.08 -24.65 25.13
CA LYS A 404 -7.50 -24.98 25.41
C LYS A 404 -8.31 -23.87 26.09
N ASN A 405 -7.65 -22.97 26.82
CA ASN A 405 -8.28 -21.85 27.54
C ASN A 405 -8.09 -20.48 26.84
N LYS A 406 -7.50 -20.44 25.64
CA LYS A 406 -7.21 -19.21 24.89
C LYS A 406 -8.25 -18.97 23.80
N LYS A 407 -8.45 -17.70 23.45
CA LYS A 407 -9.00 -17.32 22.15
C LYS A 407 -8.03 -17.76 21.05
N LEU A 408 -8.53 -18.39 20.01
CA LEU A 408 -7.71 -19.00 18.96
C LEU A 408 -7.94 -18.26 17.64
N TYR A 409 -6.89 -17.69 17.06
CA TYR A 409 -6.96 -16.94 15.81
C TYR A 409 -6.04 -17.55 14.77
N LEU A 410 -6.60 -17.82 13.59
CA LEU A 410 -5.88 -18.36 12.43
C LEU A 410 -5.61 -17.23 11.43
N ILE A 411 -4.34 -16.96 11.10
CA ILE A 411 -3.96 -16.14 9.94
C ILE A 411 -4.02 -17.03 8.69
N GLU A 412 -4.69 -16.54 7.66
CA GLU A 412 -4.78 -17.18 6.34
C GLU A 412 -4.36 -16.18 5.25
N PRO A 413 -3.50 -16.58 4.28
CA PRO A 413 -3.19 -15.76 3.13
C PRO A 413 -4.43 -15.64 2.22
N VAL A 414 -4.62 -14.48 1.58
CA VAL A 414 -5.80 -14.26 0.72
C VAL A 414 -5.52 -14.53 -0.75
N LEU A 415 -4.31 -14.20 -1.24
CA LEU A 415 -3.94 -14.37 -2.65
C LEU A 415 -3.04 -15.59 -2.87
N ASP A 416 -1.93 -15.62 -2.13
CA ASP A 416 -0.80 -16.52 -2.34
C ASP A 416 -0.04 -16.63 -1.01
N ASP A 417 0.75 -17.69 -0.82
CA ASP A 417 1.59 -17.84 0.37
C ASP A 417 2.90 -17.02 0.27
N ARG A 418 3.14 -16.42 -0.90
CA ARG A 418 4.16 -15.41 -1.19
C ARG A 418 3.63 -13.98 -1.05
N MET A 419 4.52 -13.08 -0.69
CA MET A 419 4.29 -11.63 -0.78
C MET A 419 4.36 -11.17 -2.25
N PHE A 420 3.54 -10.19 -2.61
CA PHE A 420 3.69 -9.45 -3.87
C PHE A 420 4.90 -8.52 -3.77
N VAL A 421 5.68 -8.40 -4.84
CA VAL A 421 6.93 -7.61 -4.86
C VAL A 421 6.81 -6.38 -5.74
N CYS A 422 6.84 -5.19 -5.15
CA CYS A 422 7.18 -3.98 -5.90
C CYS A 422 8.69 -3.73 -5.79
N THR A 423 9.40 -3.45 -6.88
CA THR A 423 10.83 -3.14 -6.81
C THR A 423 11.26 -2.11 -7.86
N PHE A 424 12.11 -1.16 -7.44
CA PHE A 424 12.76 -0.20 -8.33
C PHE A 424 14.25 -0.52 -8.39
N ILE A 425 14.78 -0.78 -9.57
CA ILE A 425 16.14 -1.26 -9.80
C ILE A 425 16.91 -0.24 -10.64
N LYS A 426 18.03 0.27 -10.12
CA LYS A 426 19.00 1.04 -10.92
C LYS A 426 20.00 0.07 -11.52
N ASN A 427 19.93 -0.16 -12.83
CA ASN A 427 20.87 -1.05 -13.50
C ASN A 427 21.10 -0.66 -14.96
N ASP A 428 22.17 0.11 -15.20
CA ASP A 428 22.56 0.56 -16.53
C ASP A 428 22.84 -0.60 -17.49
N ALA A 429 23.41 -1.71 -17.02
CA ALA A 429 23.76 -2.83 -17.88
C ALA A 429 22.51 -3.48 -18.51
N VAL A 430 21.51 -3.80 -17.69
CA VAL A 430 20.24 -4.37 -18.15
C VAL A 430 19.49 -3.39 -19.05
N ILE A 431 19.25 -2.16 -18.57
CA ILE A 431 18.38 -1.23 -19.31
C ILE A 431 19.01 -0.77 -20.63
N ASN A 432 20.34 -0.67 -20.73
CA ASN A 432 21.02 -0.35 -21.98
C ASN A 432 20.99 -1.51 -23.00
N LYS A 433 21.02 -2.79 -22.57
CA LYS A 433 20.75 -3.93 -23.46
C LYS A 433 19.29 -3.88 -23.96
N VAL A 434 18.35 -3.73 -23.03
CA VAL A 434 16.90 -3.76 -23.27
C VAL A 434 16.46 -2.64 -24.23
N LYS A 435 16.87 -1.39 -23.99
CA LYS A 435 16.48 -0.23 -24.83
C LYS A 435 17.29 -0.10 -26.13
N ASN A 436 18.28 -0.95 -26.38
CA ASN A 436 19.09 -0.86 -27.60
C ASN A 436 18.21 -1.09 -28.84
N LYS A 437 18.44 -0.33 -29.92
CA LYS A 437 17.59 -0.36 -31.12
C LYS A 437 18.27 -1.11 -32.26
N TYR A 438 17.53 -2.06 -32.82
CA TYR A 438 17.95 -2.90 -33.93
C TYR A 438 17.06 -2.68 -35.14
N VAL A 439 17.66 -2.71 -36.32
CA VAL A 439 16.97 -2.57 -37.61
C VAL A 439 17.29 -3.78 -38.48
N GLU A 440 16.30 -4.23 -39.26
CA GLU A 440 16.46 -5.40 -40.14
C GLU A 440 17.04 -4.96 -41.49
N ILE A 441 18.20 -5.52 -41.83
CA ILE A 441 18.93 -5.26 -43.08
C ILE A 441 19.27 -6.62 -43.68
N ASN A 442 18.77 -6.90 -44.89
CA ASN A 442 19.03 -8.15 -45.63
C ASN A 442 18.72 -9.44 -44.81
N GLY A 443 17.67 -9.41 -43.99
CA GLY A 443 17.27 -10.53 -43.13
C GLY A 443 18.15 -10.73 -41.88
N LYS A 444 18.96 -9.74 -41.50
CA LYS A 444 19.73 -9.72 -40.25
C LYS A 444 19.46 -8.45 -39.46
N TYR A 445 19.45 -8.55 -38.14
CA TYR A 445 19.31 -7.39 -37.26
C TYR A 445 20.68 -6.77 -36.96
N GLU A 446 20.87 -5.50 -37.30
CA GLU A 446 22.06 -4.71 -36.94
C GLU A 446 21.68 -3.55 -36.01
N GLU A 447 22.62 -3.13 -35.15
CA GLU A 447 22.40 -2.02 -34.21
C GLU A 447 22.33 -0.67 -34.94
N LEU A 448 21.29 0.12 -34.65
CA LEU A 448 21.05 1.43 -35.24
C LEU A 448 22.29 2.35 -35.11
N LYS A 449 22.91 2.40 -33.93
CA LYS A 449 24.09 3.23 -33.63
C LYS A 449 25.33 2.86 -34.45
N LYS A 450 25.43 1.63 -34.95
CA LYS A 450 26.52 1.20 -35.83
C LYS A 450 26.25 1.67 -37.27
N GLU A 451 25.01 1.58 -37.73
CA GLU A 451 24.59 2.07 -39.06
C GLU A 451 24.70 3.59 -39.21
N GLU A 452 24.30 4.37 -38.21
CA GLU A 452 24.47 5.83 -38.20
C GLU A 452 25.95 6.23 -38.36
N LYS A 453 26.87 5.51 -37.70
CA LYS A 453 28.32 5.77 -37.78
C LYS A 453 28.93 5.33 -39.12
N LYS A 454 28.41 4.27 -39.76
CA LYS A 454 28.78 3.89 -41.14
C LYS A 454 28.28 4.95 -42.15
N SER A 455 27.08 5.51 -41.93
CA SER A 455 26.37 6.41 -42.83
C SER A 455 26.83 7.88 -42.78
N LYS A 456 28.11 8.15 -43.09
CA LYS A 456 28.73 9.50 -43.07
C LYS A 456 28.20 10.52 -44.12
N LYS A 457 26.96 10.41 -44.63
CA LYS A 457 26.37 11.37 -45.58
C LYS A 457 25.17 12.11 -44.99
N LYS A 458 25.26 13.44 -45.03
CA LYS A 458 24.24 14.39 -44.58
C LYS A 458 22.92 14.22 -45.34
N GLU A 459 21.93 13.61 -44.70
CA GLU A 459 20.57 14.13 -44.53
C GLU A 459 19.78 13.14 -43.63
N PRO A 460 18.87 13.61 -42.76
CA PRO A 460 18.13 12.73 -41.86
C PRO A 460 17.08 11.95 -42.66
N LYS A 461 17.43 10.75 -43.11
CA LYS A 461 16.44 9.82 -43.67
C LYS A 461 15.42 9.48 -42.57
N SER A 462 14.20 9.93 -42.78
CA SER A 462 12.98 9.73 -41.98
C SER A 462 12.50 8.27 -41.97
N LEU A 463 13.42 7.30 -41.88
CA LEU A 463 13.25 5.96 -42.44
C LEU A 463 13.58 4.81 -41.47
N PHE A 464 13.41 5.02 -40.16
CA PHE A 464 13.48 3.96 -39.15
C PHE A 464 12.17 3.89 -38.35
N VAL A 465 11.04 3.75 -39.06
CA VAL A 465 9.72 3.54 -38.46
C VAL A 465 9.60 2.13 -37.83
N ASN A 466 10.39 1.17 -38.31
CA ASN A 466 10.34 -0.24 -37.92
C ASN A 466 11.66 -0.71 -37.26
N TYR A 467 12.05 -0.10 -36.15
CA TYR A 467 13.09 -0.69 -35.28
C TYR A 467 12.44 -1.62 -34.23
N LYS A 468 13.25 -2.52 -33.67
CA LYS A 468 12.90 -3.34 -32.50
C LYS A 468 13.87 -3.07 -31.36
N TYR A 469 13.39 -3.23 -30.13
CA TYR A 469 14.22 -3.18 -28.92
C TYR A 469 15.04 -4.46 -28.74
N GLY A 470 16.14 -4.39 -27.98
CA GLY A 470 17.06 -5.52 -27.79
C GLY A 470 16.36 -6.75 -27.22
N TYR A 471 15.48 -6.57 -26.24
CA TYR A 471 14.69 -7.66 -25.67
C TYR A 471 13.73 -8.35 -26.65
N GLN A 472 13.45 -7.77 -27.82
CA GLN A 472 12.56 -8.34 -28.85
C GLN A 472 13.32 -9.18 -29.90
N ILE A 473 14.65 -9.18 -29.85
CA ILE A 473 15.56 -9.81 -30.81
C ILE A 473 16.48 -10.81 -30.13
N ASP A 474 17.06 -10.40 -29.01
CA ASP A 474 18.08 -11.14 -28.28
C ASP A 474 17.42 -12.01 -27.20
N GLU A 475 17.60 -13.33 -27.31
CA GLU A 475 17.02 -14.32 -26.39
C GLU A 475 17.60 -14.23 -24.98
N GLU A 476 18.89 -13.90 -24.84
CA GLU A 476 19.52 -13.74 -23.52
C GLU A 476 18.98 -12.49 -22.82
N VAL A 477 18.85 -11.38 -23.55
CA VAL A 477 18.25 -10.14 -23.03
C VAL A 477 16.77 -10.34 -22.68
N ALA A 478 16.02 -11.08 -23.50
CA ALA A 478 14.63 -11.42 -23.22
C ALA A 478 14.48 -12.29 -21.96
N LYS A 479 15.33 -13.32 -21.80
CA LYS A 479 15.35 -14.21 -20.62
C LYS A 479 15.82 -13.48 -19.36
N GLU A 480 16.82 -12.60 -19.46
CA GLU A 480 17.28 -11.75 -18.38
C GLU A 480 16.14 -10.81 -17.92
N LEU A 481 15.52 -10.05 -18.84
CA LEU A 481 14.41 -9.16 -18.53
C LEU A 481 13.20 -9.92 -17.95
N TYR A 482 12.81 -11.05 -18.55
CA TYR A 482 11.75 -11.91 -18.02
C TYR A 482 12.03 -12.31 -16.58
N SER A 483 13.23 -12.83 -16.29
CA SER A 483 13.59 -13.29 -14.95
C SER A 483 13.59 -12.19 -13.89
N ILE A 484 13.80 -10.93 -14.28
CA ILE A 484 13.68 -9.76 -13.39
C ILE A 484 12.20 -9.42 -13.17
N VAL A 485 11.40 -9.38 -14.24
CA VAL A 485 9.96 -9.05 -14.18
C VAL A 485 9.17 -10.10 -13.40
N TYR A 486 9.45 -11.38 -13.61
CA TYR A 486 8.79 -12.53 -12.98
C TYR A 486 9.46 -13.01 -11.68
N ILE A 487 10.47 -12.27 -11.19
CA ILE A 487 11.15 -12.56 -9.91
C ILE A 487 11.65 -14.02 -9.85
N ASP A 488 12.29 -14.49 -10.93
CA ASP A 488 12.96 -15.79 -10.96
C ASP A 488 14.37 -15.62 -10.36
N ALA A 489 14.79 -16.50 -9.44
CA ALA A 489 16.14 -16.43 -8.86
C ALA A 489 17.26 -16.58 -9.91
N THR A 490 17.10 -17.50 -10.86
CA THR A 490 18.14 -17.89 -11.82
C THR A 490 17.80 -17.41 -13.24
N THR A 491 17.77 -18.28 -14.25
CA THR A 491 17.32 -17.90 -15.60
C THR A 491 15.79 -17.86 -15.67
N SER A 492 15.24 -17.42 -16.80
CA SER A 492 13.79 -17.46 -17.05
C SER A 492 13.20 -18.85 -16.77
N SER A 493 12.17 -18.90 -15.93
CA SER A 493 11.38 -20.11 -15.70
C SER A 493 10.62 -20.56 -16.96
N CYS A 494 10.26 -19.61 -17.83
CA CYS A 494 9.73 -19.91 -19.16
C CYS A 494 10.86 -20.32 -20.12
N GLN A 495 10.72 -21.47 -20.78
CA GLN A 495 11.72 -21.96 -21.75
C GLN A 495 11.46 -21.47 -23.19
N SER A 496 10.21 -21.18 -23.51
CA SER A 496 9.76 -20.84 -24.87
C SER A 496 9.97 -19.36 -25.16
N MET A 497 10.90 -19.04 -26.07
CA MET A 497 11.14 -17.65 -26.49
C MET A 497 9.89 -17.00 -27.10
N HIS A 498 9.02 -17.77 -27.78
CA HIS A 498 7.73 -17.28 -28.27
C HIS A 498 6.85 -16.76 -27.12
N ASP A 499 6.75 -17.54 -26.05
CA ASP A 499 5.87 -17.23 -24.93
C ASP A 499 6.48 -16.15 -24.02
N ILE A 500 7.81 -16.11 -23.87
CA ILE A 500 8.53 -14.98 -23.27
C ILE A 500 8.18 -13.67 -24.00
N GLN A 501 8.25 -13.65 -25.34
CA GLN A 501 7.90 -12.46 -26.12
C GLN A 501 6.43 -12.06 -25.96
N ALA A 502 5.51 -13.03 -25.92
CA ALA A 502 4.09 -12.77 -25.70
C ALA A 502 3.82 -12.20 -24.30
N LEU A 503 4.45 -12.74 -23.26
CA LEU A 503 4.33 -12.28 -21.87
C LEU A 503 4.96 -10.89 -21.69
N LEU A 504 6.20 -10.68 -22.14
CA LEU A 504 6.83 -9.35 -22.12
C LEU A 504 6.05 -8.31 -22.91
N SER A 505 5.46 -8.66 -24.06
CA SER A 505 4.62 -7.73 -24.83
C SER A 505 3.28 -7.40 -24.15
N ARG A 506 2.83 -8.24 -23.20
CA ARG A 506 1.61 -8.03 -22.40
C ARG A 506 1.89 -7.23 -21.12
N ASP A 507 3.04 -7.47 -20.50
CA ASP A 507 3.35 -7.09 -19.11
C ASP A 507 4.32 -5.91 -18.98
N LEU A 508 5.00 -5.51 -20.07
CA LEU A 508 5.89 -4.34 -20.08
C LEU A 508 5.16 -3.04 -20.45
N TYR A 509 5.41 -1.99 -19.68
CA TYR A 509 5.00 -0.62 -19.96
C TYR A 509 6.20 0.20 -20.47
N THR A 510 6.27 0.33 -21.79
CA THR A 510 7.46 0.82 -22.51
C THR A 510 7.47 2.33 -22.79
N ARG A 511 6.51 3.13 -22.25
CA ARG A 511 6.37 4.58 -22.53
C ARG A 511 7.69 5.36 -22.39
N TRP A 512 8.53 5.01 -21.42
CA TRP A 512 9.77 5.72 -21.08
C TRP A 512 11.06 4.96 -21.43
N ILE A 513 10.97 3.86 -22.19
CA ILE A 513 12.11 2.95 -22.44
C ILE A 513 13.30 3.68 -23.10
N ASP A 514 13.04 4.63 -24.00
CA ASP A 514 14.04 5.45 -24.67
C ASP A 514 14.78 6.40 -23.72
N TYR A 515 14.08 6.91 -22.71
CA TYR A 515 14.66 7.68 -21.62
C TYR A 515 15.38 6.79 -20.59
N GLY A 516 15.42 5.47 -20.80
CA GLY A 516 16.08 4.54 -19.91
C GLY A 516 15.26 4.18 -18.68
N THR A 517 13.93 4.24 -18.73
CA THR A 517 13.06 3.71 -17.65
C THR A 517 12.01 2.78 -18.23
N LEU A 518 11.87 1.59 -17.64
CA LEU A 518 10.90 0.57 -18.02
C LEU A 518 10.11 0.15 -16.79
N TYR A 519 8.79 0.07 -16.90
CA TYR A 519 7.94 -0.53 -15.87
C TYR A 519 7.36 -1.85 -16.36
N ALA A 520 6.98 -2.73 -15.45
CA ALA A 520 6.34 -4.00 -15.75
C ALA A 520 5.39 -4.43 -14.64
N SER A 521 4.31 -5.13 -14.97
CA SER A 521 3.39 -5.70 -13.99
C SER A 521 3.03 -7.15 -14.32
N THR A 522 3.08 -8.01 -13.31
CA THR A 522 2.65 -9.41 -13.37
C THR A 522 1.61 -9.69 -12.28
N HIS A 523 1.11 -10.93 -12.26
CA HIS A 523 0.21 -11.41 -11.21
C HIS A 523 0.81 -11.45 -9.79
N HIS A 524 2.12 -11.20 -9.63
CA HIS A 524 2.84 -11.26 -8.35
C HIS A 524 3.93 -10.17 -8.16
N SER A 525 4.12 -9.26 -9.14
CA SER A 525 5.16 -8.23 -9.08
C SER A 525 4.79 -6.95 -9.83
N PHE A 526 5.37 -5.82 -9.37
CA PHE A 526 5.39 -4.55 -10.08
C PHE A 526 6.83 -4.00 -10.09
N VAL A 527 7.46 -4.02 -11.25
CA VAL A 527 8.90 -3.78 -11.39
C VAL A 527 9.15 -2.50 -12.15
N ALA A 528 10.06 -1.67 -11.67
CA ALA A 528 10.68 -0.58 -12.42
C ALA A 528 12.18 -0.85 -12.58
N ILE A 529 12.70 -0.69 -13.79
CA ILE A 529 14.15 -0.72 -14.08
C ILE A 529 14.51 0.61 -14.72
N SER A 530 15.49 1.29 -14.16
CA SER A 530 15.98 2.58 -14.67
C SER A 530 17.50 2.63 -14.76
N THR A 531 18.02 3.63 -15.46
CA THR A 531 19.46 3.97 -15.45
C THR A 531 19.88 4.56 -14.09
N SER A 532 21.16 4.50 -13.77
CA SER A 532 21.67 5.01 -12.47
C SER A 532 21.61 6.54 -12.36
N ASP A 533 21.52 7.24 -13.50
CA ASP A 533 21.36 8.70 -13.62
C ASP A 533 19.89 9.16 -13.60
N CYS A 534 18.95 8.28 -13.27
CA CYS A 534 17.53 8.60 -13.25
C CYS A 534 17.20 9.72 -12.23
N PRO A 535 16.37 10.72 -12.60
CA PRO A 535 15.97 11.77 -11.66
C PRO A 535 15.29 11.22 -10.40
N GLY A 536 15.64 11.74 -9.22
CA GLY A 536 15.11 11.28 -7.93
C GLY A 536 13.59 11.29 -7.84
N TYR A 537 12.91 12.23 -8.51
CA TYR A 537 11.44 12.29 -8.52
C TYR A 537 10.78 11.04 -9.13
N LEU A 538 11.46 10.29 -10.02
CA LEU A 538 10.93 9.02 -10.56
C LEU A 538 10.88 7.93 -9.50
N ILE A 539 11.87 7.92 -8.61
CA ILE A 539 11.95 7.00 -7.46
C ILE A 539 10.84 7.39 -6.47
N ASP A 540 10.73 8.67 -6.14
CA ASP A 540 9.67 9.20 -5.28
C ASP A 540 8.29 8.81 -5.81
N TYR A 541 8.01 9.01 -7.12
CA TYR A 541 6.73 8.63 -7.74
C TYR A 541 6.48 7.12 -7.71
N PHE A 542 7.50 6.29 -7.94
CA PHE A 542 7.33 4.84 -7.83
C PHE A 542 6.92 4.44 -6.40
N LEU A 543 7.67 4.93 -5.39
CA LEU A 543 7.49 4.55 -3.99
C LEU A 543 6.21 5.11 -3.35
N THR A 544 5.78 6.31 -3.73
CA THR A 544 4.61 6.99 -3.12
C THR A 544 3.33 6.85 -3.92
N LEU A 545 3.39 6.78 -5.25
CA LEU A 545 2.21 6.76 -6.12
C LEU A 545 1.94 5.36 -6.68
N TYR A 546 2.94 4.74 -7.30
CA TYR A 546 2.70 3.50 -8.04
C TYR A 546 2.63 2.27 -7.13
N VAL A 547 3.35 2.29 -6.00
CA VAL A 547 3.19 1.30 -4.91
C VAL A 547 1.79 1.39 -4.28
N ASP A 548 1.28 2.58 -3.93
CA ASP A 548 -0.07 2.71 -3.34
C ASP A 548 -1.19 2.35 -4.36
N MET A 549 -0.98 2.63 -5.65
CA MET A 549 -1.84 2.15 -6.73
C MET A 549 -1.81 0.61 -6.84
N THR A 550 -0.64 -0.01 -6.67
CA THR A 550 -0.50 -1.47 -6.64
C THR A 550 -1.21 -2.07 -5.44
N ILE A 551 -1.02 -1.51 -4.25
CA ILE A 551 -1.74 -1.84 -3.02
C ILE A 551 -3.26 -1.79 -3.24
N LEU A 552 -3.77 -0.74 -3.89
CA LEU A 552 -5.19 -0.58 -4.22
C LEU A 552 -5.71 -1.69 -5.16
N THR A 553 -4.96 -2.07 -6.19
CA THR A 553 -5.35 -3.19 -7.07
C THR A 553 -5.23 -4.56 -6.38
N LEU A 554 -4.30 -4.73 -5.43
CA LEU A 554 -4.18 -5.96 -4.65
C LEU A 554 -5.37 -6.16 -3.70
N ILE A 555 -5.85 -5.11 -3.02
CA ILE A 555 -7.06 -5.22 -2.17
C ILE A 555 -8.33 -5.50 -2.99
N GLN A 556 -8.43 -4.95 -4.22
CA GLN A 556 -9.51 -5.28 -5.14
C GLN A 556 -9.53 -6.79 -5.45
N ARG A 557 -8.41 -7.35 -5.93
CA ARG A 557 -8.28 -8.78 -6.23
C ARG A 557 -8.54 -9.66 -4.99
N ALA A 558 -7.94 -9.29 -3.86
CA ALA A 558 -8.05 -10.02 -2.60
C ALA A 558 -9.51 -10.06 -2.10
N THR A 559 -10.22 -8.94 -2.18
CA THR A 559 -11.64 -8.86 -1.78
C THR A 559 -12.53 -9.70 -2.71
N ILE A 560 -12.30 -9.67 -4.02
CA ILE A 560 -13.07 -10.49 -4.98
C ILE A 560 -12.91 -11.98 -4.65
N ILE A 561 -11.68 -12.47 -4.47
CA ILE A 561 -11.40 -13.86 -4.12
C ILE A 561 -12.04 -14.25 -2.78
N VAL A 562 -11.99 -13.37 -1.78
CA VAL A 562 -12.69 -13.58 -0.49
C VAL A 562 -14.20 -13.72 -0.68
N TYR A 563 -14.83 -12.88 -1.50
CA TYR A 563 -16.27 -12.95 -1.77
C TYR A 563 -16.68 -14.15 -2.64
N GLN A 564 -15.88 -14.52 -3.65
CA GLN A 564 -16.07 -15.75 -4.43
C GLN A 564 -16.00 -17.00 -3.53
N ASN A 565 -15.01 -17.06 -2.64
CA ASN A 565 -14.90 -18.13 -1.64
C ASN A 565 -16.15 -18.19 -0.76
N TYR A 566 -16.64 -17.05 -0.26
CA TYR A 566 -17.89 -17.02 0.52
C TYR A 566 -19.12 -17.43 -0.29
N ALA A 567 -19.26 -17.00 -1.55
CA ALA A 567 -20.35 -17.40 -2.43
C ALA A 567 -20.37 -18.93 -2.66
N SER A 568 -19.20 -19.51 -2.96
CA SER A 568 -18.99 -20.96 -3.13
C SER A 568 -19.35 -21.76 -1.86
N LEU A 569 -19.01 -21.25 -0.68
CA LEU A 569 -19.39 -21.90 0.58
C LEU A 569 -20.90 -21.84 0.86
N LEU A 570 -21.57 -20.75 0.47
CA LEU A 570 -23.02 -20.60 0.62
C LEU A 570 -23.80 -21.49 -0.36
N THR A 571 -23.30 -21.64 -1.61
CA THR A 571 -23.88 -22.50 -2.66
C THR A 571 -23.67 -24.00 -2.41
N LYS A 572 -22.62 -24.39 -1.68
CA LYS A 572 -22.31 -25.80 -1.40
C LYS A 572 -23.52 -26.57 -0.88
N GLY A 573 -23.98 -27.53 -1.69
CA GLY A 573 -25.15 -28.37 -1.41
C GLY A 573 -26.50 -27.85 -1.92
N ILE A 574 -26.55 -26.77 -2.71
CA ILE A 574 -27.74 -26.37 -3.50
C ILE A 574 -27.95 -27.33 -4.68
N GLU A 575 -26.87 -27.83 -5.27
CA GLU A 575 -26.85 -28.79 -6.39
C GLU A 575 -27.51 -30.14 -6.04
N ALA A 576 -27.50 -30.51 -4.76
CA ALA A 576 -28.02 -31.78 -4.26
C ALA A 576 -29.54 -31.71 -3.97
N ASP A 577 -30.33 -31.91 -5.02
CA ASP A 577 -31.76 -32.28 -5.03
C ASP A 577 -32.68 -31.65 -3.95
N LYS A 578 -33.47 -30.65 -4.39
CA LYS A 578 -34.74 -30.20 -3.76
C LYS A 578 -34.72 -29.76 -2.29
N LYS A 579 -33.56 -29.54 -1.67
CA LYS A 579 -33.51 -28.88 -0.35
C LYS A 579 -33.76 -27.39 -0.48
N ASN A 580 -34.95 -26.95 -0.03
CA ASN A 580 -35.29 -25.52 0.04
C ASN A 580 -34.20 -24.78 0.84
N ILE A 581 -33.67 -23.68 0.29
CA ILE A 581 -32.67 -22.87 0.97
C ILE A 581 -33.28 -22.29 2.26
N THR A 582 -32.58 -22.46 3.39
CA THR A 582 -33.04 -21.94 4.68
C THR A 582 -33.00 -20.42 4.70
N GLN A 583 -33.99 -19.77 5.32
CA GLN A 583 -34.05 -18.29 5.41
C GLN A 583 -32.77 -17.67 5.97
N ALA A 584 -32.10 -18.32 6.93
CA ALA A 584 -30.81 -17.88 7.45
C ALA A 584 -29.73 -17.81 6.35
N LYS A 585 -29.62 -18.83 5.48
CA LYS A 585 -28.71 -18.82 4.33
C LYS A 585 -29.06 -17.71 3.33
N LEU A 586 -30.35 -17.47 3.08
CA LEU A 586 -30.83 -16.38 2.20
C LEU A 586 -30.38 -15.02 2.75
N ASN A 587 -30.59 -14.77 4.04
CA ASN A 587 -30.18 -13.52 4.67
C ASN A 587 -28.65 -13.32 4.65
N THR A 588 -27.85 -14.38 4.86
CA THR A 588 -26.38 -14.31 4.75
C THR A 588 -25.93 -13.98 3.32
N LEU A 589 -26.61 -14.53 2.31
CA LEU A 589 -26.32 -14.27 0.90
C LEU A 589 -26.66 -12.83 0.49
N LEU A 590 -27.78 -12.29 0.97
CA LEU A 590 -28.15 -10.88 0.77
C LEU A 590 -27.11 -9.94 1.41
N ASN A 591 -26.67 -10.23 2.64
CA ASN A 591 -25.60 -9.46 3.31
C ASN A 591 -24.27 -9.51 2.52
N LEU A 592 -23.89 -10.68 1.99
CA LEU A 592 -22.71 -10.79 1.13
C LEU A 592 -22.83 -9.96 -0.16
N HIS A 593 -24.02 -9.89 -0.74
CA HIS A 593 -24.30 -9.03 -1.90
C HIS A 593 -24.29 -7.53 -1.55
N GLU A 594 -24.81 -7.14 -0.39
CA GLU A 594 -24.70 -5.77 0.15
C GLU A 594 -23.23 -5.38 0.38
N LYS A 595 -22.42 -6.28 0.97
CA LYS A 595 -20.96 -6.11 1.09
C LYS A 595 -20.29 -5.95 -0.29
N TYR A 596 -20.71 -6.71 -1.30
CA TYR A 596 -20.20 -6.59 -2.67
C TYR A 596 -20.54 -5.23 -3.32
N ILE A 597 -21.77 -4.74 -3.16
CA ILE A 597 -22.16 -3.39 -3.64
C ILE A 597 -21.33 -2.30 -2.92
N GLY A 598 -21.12 -2.44 -1.60
CA GLY A 598 -20.25 -1.54 -0.85
C GLY A 598 -18.83 -1.50 -1.41
N PHE A 599 -18.23 -2.68 -1.60
CA PHE A 599 -16.91 -2.85 -2.22
C PHE A 599 -16.82 -2.24 -3.62
N GLN A 600 -17.82 -2.47 -4.49
CA GLN A 600 -17.85 -1.88 -5.84
C GLN A 600 -17.74 -0.35 -5.79
N ASN A 601 -18.51 0.30 -4.91
CA ASN A 601 -18.53 1.76 -4.80
C ASN A 601 -17.30 2.35 -4.06
N GLN A 602 -16.64 1.57 -3.20
CA GLN A 602 -15.58 2.05 -2.31
C GLN A 602 -14.15 1.68 -2.76
N LEU A 603 -13.99 0.67 -3.61
CA LEU A 603 -12.67 0.15 -3.98
C LEU A 603 -12.50 -0.16 -5.48
N LEU A 604 -13.57 -0.43 -6.25
CA LEU A 604 -13.47 -0.72 -7.69
C LEU A 604 -13.64 0.55 -8.55
N PHE A 605 -12.57 1.32 -8.68
CA PHE A 605 -12.56 2.54 -9.49
C PHE A 605 -12.28 2.26 -10.98
N PHE A 606 -12.93 3.01 -11.86
CA PHE A 606 -12.59 3.05 -13.29
C PHE A 606 -11.29 3.84 -13.56
N GLU A 607 -11.10 4.94 -12.83
CA GLU A 607 -9.98 5.86 -12.98
C GLU A 607 -9.49 6.29 -11.59
N VAL A 608 -8.18 6.13 -11.32
CA VAL A 608 -7.59 6.45 -10.01
C VAL A 608 -6.85 7.78 -9.96
N SER A 609 -6.41 8.28 -11.11
CA SER A 609 -5.59 9.48 -11.28
C SER A 609 -6.01 10.19 -12.57
N PRO A 610 -6.05 11.54 -12.59
CA PRO A 610 -6.32 12.31 -13.80
C PRO A 610 -5.09 12.40 -14.73
N GLU A 611 -3.94 11.83 -14.35
CA GLU A 611 -2.75 11.77 -15.19
C GLU A 611 -2.78 10.52 -16.10
N GLU A 612 -2.53 10.74 -17.40
CA GLU A 612 -2.52 9.70 -18.44
C GLU A 612 -1.66 8.47 -18.06
N GLN A 613 -0.45 8.70 -17.55
CA GLN A 613 0.45 7.64 -17.12
C GLN A 613 -0.10 6.86 -15.91
N GLY A 614 -0.81 7.55 -15.01
CA GLY A 614 -1.48 6.91 -13.88
C GLY A 614 -2.63 6.03 -14.31
N MET A 615 -3.42 6.48 -15.29
CA MET A 615 -4.48 5.66 -15.90
C MET A 615 -3.92 4.41 -16.57
N GLU A 616 -2.86 4.54 -17.38
CA GLU A 616 -2.25 3.40 -18.09
C GLU A 616 -1.63 2.37 -17.13
N LEU A 617 -0.86 2.84 -16.12
CA LEU A 617 -0.27 1.95 -15.12
C LEU A 617 -1.34 1.23 -14.29
N TYR A 618 -2.42 1.93 -13.91
CA TYR A 618 -3.55 1.33 -13.20
C TYR A 618 -4.25 0.26 -14.05
N GLN A 619 -4.54 0.55 -15.33
CA GLN A 619 -5.15 -0.43 -16.23
C GLN A 619 -4.25 -1.65 -16.46
N MET A 620 -2.93 -1.46 -16.53
CA MET A 620 -1.97 -2.56 -16.61
C MET A 620 -2.00 -3.43 -15.34
N LEU A 621 -1.99 -2.83 -14.16
CA LEU A 621 -2.12 -3.54 -12.87
C LEU A 621 -3.45 -4.31 -12.76
N VAL A 622 -4.57 -3.65 -13.08
CA VAL A 622 -5.92 -4.26 -13.09
C VAL A 622 -5.97 -5.50 -14.00
N LYS A 623 -5.33 -5.42 -15.17
CA LYS A 623 -5.26 -6.51 -16.15
C LYS A 623 -4.30 -7.64 -15.72
N SER A 624 -3.12 -7.33 -15.20
CA SER A 624 -2.14 -8.34 -14.75
C SER A 624 -2.63 -9.14 -13.53
N LEU A 625 -3.56 -8.55 -12.76
CA LEU A 625 -4.22 -9.12 -11.60
C LEU A 625 -5.60 -9.76 -11.90
N TYR A 626 -6.04 -9.81 -13.17
CA TYR A 626 -7.30 -10.41 -13.64
C TYR A 626 -8.57 -9.85 -12.98
N ILE A 627 -8.54 -8.59 -12.53
CA ILE A 627 -9.57 -8.02 -11.66
C ILE A 627 -10.92 -7.89 -12.37
N ASN A 628 -10.92 -7.62 -13.68
CA ASN A 628 -12.16 -7.49 -14.44
C ASN A 628 -12.83 -8.86 -14.64
N GLU A 629 -12.06 -9.85 -15.03
CA GLU A 629 -12.48 -11.22 -15.27
C GLU A 629 -13.07 -11.85 -13.98
N GLU A 630 -12.37 -11.70 -12.84
CA GLU A 630 -12.81 -12.24 -11.55
C GLU A 630 -14.06 -11.50 -11.00
N LYS A 631 -14.15 -10.19 -11.22
CA LYS A 631 -15.32 -9.35 -10.87
C LYS A 631 -16.56 -9.75 -11.69
N ASP A 632 -16.40 -9.95 -13.00
CA ASP A 632 -17.51 -10.32 -13.88
C ASP A 632 -18.01 -11.74 -13.57
N ALA A 633 -17.09 -12.69 -13.30
CA ALA A 633 -17.43 -14.03 -12.83
C ALA A 633 -18.18 -14.02 -11.46
N LEU A 634 -17.75 -13.17 -10.52
CA LEU A 634 -18.44 -13.02 -9.22
C LEU A 634 -19.83 -12.39 -9.39
N ALA A 635 -19.99 -11.42 -10.27
CA ALA A 635 -21.31 -10.83 -10.59
C ALA A 635 -22.28 -11.87 -11.19
N GLU A 636 -21.81 -12.74 -12.08
CA GLU A 636 -22.62 -13.84 -12.64
C GLU A 636 -23.03 -14.86 -11.56
N GLN A 637 -22.13 -15.19 -10.63
CA GLN A 637 -22.45 -16.04 -9.47
C GLN A 637 -23.56 -15.43 -8.61
N PHE A 638 -23.48 -14.14 -8.26
CA PHE A 638 -24.54 -13.46 -7.50
C PHE A 638 -25.89 -13.42 -8.23
N LYS A 639 -25.88 -13.22 -9.55
CA LYS A 639 -27.10 -13.24 -10.37
C LYS A 639 -27.76 -14.63 -10.36
N SER A 640 -26.99 -15.67 -10.65
CA SER A 640 -27.46 -17.06 -10.62
C SER A 640 -28.00 -17.44 -9.23
N LEU A 641 -27.35 -16.96 -8.18
CA LEU A 641 -27.81 -17.11 -6.80
C LEU A 641 -29.18 -16.45 -6.58
N TYR A 642 -29.35 -15.19 -6.99
CA TYR A 642 -30.62 -14.46 -6.84
C TYR A 642 -31.77 -15.17 -7.55
N ASP A 643 -31.56 -15.66 -8.77
CA ASP A 643 -32.54 -16.43 -9.54
C ASP A 643 -32.97 -17.73 -8.80
N VAL A 644 -31.99 -18.44 -8.20
CA VAL A 644 -32.27 -19.59 -7.33
C VAL A 644 -33.03 -19.18 -6.06
N THR A 645 -32.75 -18.03 -5.46
CA THR A 645 -33.51 -17.55 -4.28
C THR A 645 -34.97 -17.23 -4.62
N ASN A 646 -35.22 -16.59 -5.77
CA ASN A 646 -36.56 -16.25 -6.24
C ASN A 646 -37.38 -17.50 -6.58
N ALA A 647 -36.76 -18.48 -7.24
CA ALA A 647 -37.38 -19.78 -7.51
C ALA A 647 -37.77 -20.51 -6.21
N ASN A 648 -36.91 -20.47 -5.19
CA ASN A 648 -37.20 -21.06 -3.87
C ASN A 648 -38.35 -20.33 -3.16
N GLN A 649 -38.33 -18.99 -3.09
CA GLN A 649 -39.40 -18.20 -2.47
C GLN A 649 -40.75 -18.43 -3.17
N ASN A 650 -40.78 -18.44 -4.50
CA ASN A 650 -41.99 -18.79 -5.25
C ASN A 650 -42.48 -20.21 -4.92
N SER A 651 -41.56 -21.18 -4.73
CA SER A 651 -41.94 -22.54 -4.32
C SER A 651 -42.52 -22.62 -2.89
N THR A 652 -42.06 -21.78 -1.96
CA THR A 652 -42.58 -21.74 -0.58
C THR A 652 -43.89 -20.97 -0.51
N PHE A 653 -43.99 -19.83 -1.21
CA PHE A 653 -45.24 -19.09 -1.37
C PHE A 653 -46.33 -19.98 -1.98
N ASN A 654 -46.04 -20.73 -3.05
CA ASN A 654 -46.98 -21.68 -3.63
C ASN A 654 -47.46 -22.78 -2.66
N LYS A 655 -46.63 -23.20 -1.69
CA LYS A 655 -47.06 -24.14 -0.62
C LYS A 655 -48.03 -23.46 0.35
N TYR A 656 -47.73 -22.25 0.81
CA TYR A 656 -48.62 -21.51 1.71
C TYR A 656 -49.92 -21.07 1.01
N ALA A 657 -49.85 -20.62 -0.24
CA ALA A 657 -51.02 -20.31 -1.06
C ALA A 657 -51.92 -21.53 -1.25
N ALA A 658 -51.36 -22.73 -1.47
CA ALA A 658 -52.13 -23.97 -1.53
C ALA A 658 -52.79 -24.35 -0.18
N ILE A 659 -52.10 -24.11 0.95
CA ILE A 659 -52.69 -24.31 2.29
C ILE A 659 -53.83 -23.31 2.53
N MET A 660 -53.61 -22.03 2.25
CA MET A 660 -54.63 -20.97 2.40
C MET A 660 -55.84 -21.20 1.48
N ALA A 661 -55.62 -21.61 0.23
CA ALA A 661 -56.69 -22.00 -0.68
C ALA A 661 -57.47 -23.22 -0.17
N SER A 662 -56.79 -24.20 0.44
CA SER A 662 -57.44 -25.37 1.06
C SER A 662 -58.28 -24.97 2.28
N ILE A 663 -57.79 -24.06 3.12
CA ILE A 663 -58.53 -23.53 4.27
C ILE A 663 -59.75 -22.72 3.80
N ALA A 664 -59.56 -21.83 2.82
CA ALA A 664 -60.64 -21.04 2.23
C ALA A 664 -61.75 -21.94 1.63
N LEU A 665 -61.38 -23.00 0.90
CA LEU A 665 -62.31 -23.99 0.35
C LEU A 665 -63.14 -24.69 1.44
N VAL A 666 -62.53 -25.01 2.59
CA VAL A 666 -63.25 -25.62 3.72
C VAL A 666 -64.25 -24.62 4.30
N PHE A 667 -63.85 -23.36 4.53
CA PHE A 667 -64.75 -22.34 5.06
C PHE A 667 -65.92 -22.04 4.10
N THR A 668 -65.67 -21.86 2.79
CA THR A 668 -66.74 -21.62 1.83
C THR A 668 -67.69 -22.83 1.71
N SER A 669 -67.18 -24.06 1.83
CA SER A 669 -68.01 -25.26 1.89
C SER A 669 -68.91 -25.28 3.13
N ILE A 670 -68.39 -24.90 4.30
CA ILE A 670 -69.18 -24.81 5.54
C ILE A 670 -70.25 -23.71 5.43
N THR A 671 -69.92 -22.54 4.92
CA THR A 671 -70.87 -21.44 4.69
C THR A 671 -71.97 -21.86 3.71
N PHE A 672 -71.62 -22.51 2.59
CA PHE A 672 -72.58 -23.03 1.63
C PHE A 672 -73.55 -24.05 2.27
N ILE A 673 -73.04 -24.97 3.10
CA ILE A 673 -73.88 -25.92 3.84
C ILE A 673 -74.81 -25.18 4.81
N TYR A 674 -74.32 -24.18 5.54
CA TYR A 674 -75.12 -23.38 6.47
C TYR A 674 -76.24 -22.62 5.76
N ASP A 675 -75.94 -21.93 4.66
CA ASP A 675 -76.93 -21.20 3.86
C ASP A 675 -77.95 -22.17 3.23
N MET A 676 -77.53 -23.36 2.79
CA MET A 676 -78.43 -24.42 2.32
C MET A 676 -79.39 -24.90 3.43
N PHE A 677 -78.93 -25.01 4.67
CA PHE A 677 -79.80 -25.39 5.79
C PHE A 677 -80.79 -24.30 6.17
N LYS A 678 -80.39 -23.03 6.06
CA LYS A 678 -81.21 -21.85 6.36
C LYS A 678 -82.25 -21.53 5.28
N THR A 679 -82.08 -22.06 4.06
CA THR A 679 -82.99 -21.81 2.93
C THR A 679 -84.14 -22.83 2.91
N ASP A 680 -85.38 -22.37 2.69
CA ASP A 680 -86.54 -23.25 2.51
C ASP A 680 -86.58 -23.84 1.08
N ILE A 681 -86.42 -25.16 0.98
CA ILE A 681 -86.37 -25.92 -0.29
C ILE A 681 -87.75 -26.46 -0.71
N SER A 682 -88.78 -26.22 0.11
CA SER A 682 -90.15 -26.78 0.02
C SER A 682 -90.89 -26.52 -1.30
N ASN A 683 -90.47 -25.56 -2.13
CA ASN A 683 -91.10 -25.23 -3.40
C ASN A 683 -90.48 -25.89 -4.65
N ILE A 684 -89.39 -26.66 -4.54
CA ILE A 684 -88.58 -27.06 -5.71
C ILE A 684 -88.65 -28.56 -6.06
N SER A 685 -89.05 -29.45 -5.14
CA SER A 685 -89.13 -30.89 -5.46
C SER A 685 -90.26 -31.63 -4.72
N LYS A 686 -90.77 -32.72 -5.33
CA LYS A 686 -91.73 -33.66 -4.72
C LYS A 686 -91.07 -34.74 -3.84
N ILE A 687 -89.76 -34.64 -3.60
CA ILE A 687 -89.01 -35.55 -2.74
C ILE A 687 -88.98 -34.95 -1.34
N PRO A 688 -89.11 -35.73 -0.24
CA PRO A 688 -89.03 -35.16 1.09
C PRO A 688 -87.68 -34.48 1.30
N ASP A 689 -87.71 -33.22 1.74
CA ASP A 689 -86.56 -32.30 1.83
C ASP A 689 -85.33 -32.94 2.51
N ILE A 690 -85.56 -33.77 3.53
CA ILE A 690 -84.53 -34.50 4.28
C ILE A 690 -83.67 -35.43 3.41
N TYR A 691 -84.23 -36.05 2.36
CA TYR A 691 -83.49 -36.91 1.43
C TYR A 691 -82.66 -36.10 0.42
N VAL A 692 -83.18 -34.97 -0.05
CA VAL A 692 -82.47 -34.08 -0.97
C VAL A 692 -81.26 -33.46 -0.27
N ARG A 693 -81.45 -32.91 0.94
CA ARG A 693 -80.36 -32.40 1.78
C ARG A 693 -79.33 -33.50 2.10
N GLY A 694 -79.80 -34.72 2.41
CA GLY A 694 -78.94 -35.88 2.68
C GLY A 694 -78.03 -36.27 1.50
N ILE A 695 -78.57 -36.34 0.28
CA ILE A 695 -77.79 -36.66 -0.93
C ILE A 695 -76.76 -35.55 -1.24
N ILE A 696 -77.14 -34.28 -1.13
CA ILE A 696 -76.24 -33.14 -1.39
C ILE A 696 -75.10 -33.08 -0.38
N LEU A 697 -75.38 -33.34 0.91
CA LEU A 697 -74.35 -33.49 1.94
C LEU A 697 -73.39 -34.64 1.63
N LEU A 698 -73.90 -35.79 1.22
CA LEU A 698 -73.07 -36.96 0.92
C LEU A 698 -72.16 -36.69 -0.29
N ILE A 699 -72.65 -36.00 -1.33
CA ILE A 699 -71.85 -35.58 -2.49
C ILE A 699 -70.78 -34.55 -2.07
N THR A 700 -71.11 -33.55 -1.26
CA THR A 700 -70.12 -32.56 -0.79
C THR A 700 -69.05 -33.19 0.10
N PHE A 701 -69.40 -34.11 1.01
CA PHE A 701 -68.43 -34.89 1.79
C PHE A 701 -67.52 -35.77 0.91
N ILE A 702 -68.05 -36.39 -0.16
CA ILE A 702 -67.22 -37.13 -1.13
C ILE A 702 -66.25 -36.20 -1.86
N ILE A 703 -66.70 -35.04 -2.35
CA ILE A 703 -65.84 -34.07 -3.04
C ILE A 703 -64.72 -33.56 -2.11
N ILE A 704 -65.07 -33.20 -0.87
CA ILE A 704 -64.09 -32.80 0.16
C ILE A 704 -63.10 -33.94 0.43
N GLY A 705 -63.58 -35.17 0.56
CA GLY A 705 -62.74 -36.36 0.76
C GLY A 705 -61.77 -36.62 -0.40
N VAL A 706 -62.22 -36.48 -1.65
CA VAL A 706 -61.39 -36.62 -2.86
C VAL A 706 -60.34 -35.51 -2.96
N ILE A 707 -60.69 -34.27 -2.62
CA ILE A 707 -59.76 -33.14 -2.59
C ILE A 707 -58.69 -33.35 -1.50
N ILE A 708 -59.09 -33.71 -0.27
CA ILE A 708 -58.17 -34.02 0.82
C ILE A 708 -57.24 -35.19 0.44
N TRP A 709 -57.78 -36.23 -0.21
CA TRP A 709 -56.99 -37.36 -0.71
C TRP A 709 -55.99 -36.92 -1.78
N TYR A 710 -56.41 -36.15 -2.79
CA TYR A 710 -55.54 -35.65 -3.85
C TYR A 710 -54.40 -34.78 -3.31
N VAL A 711 -54.73 -33.84 -2.41
CA VAL A 711 -53.75 -32.99 -1.70
C VAL A 711 -52.77 -33.87 -0.92
N ARG A 712 -53.27 -34.76 -0.06
CA ARG A 712 -52.43 -35.67 0.76
C ARG A 712 -51.53 -36.56 -0.08
N ASN A 713 -52.00 -37.05 -1.23
CA ASN A 713 -51.24 -37.95 -2.10
C ASN A 713 -50.17 -37.19 -2.93
N LYS A 714 -50.47 -35.96 -3.37
CA LYS A 714 -49.50 -35.06 -4.03
C LYS A 714 -48.34 -34.68 -3.08
N TYR A 715 -48.63 -34.47 -1.79
CA TYR A 715 -47.58 -34.20 -0.80
C TYR A 715 -46.83 -35.46 -0.33
N ARG A 716 -47.45 -36.65 -0.36
CA ARG A 716 -46.74 -37.91 -0.05
C ARG A 716 -45.72 -38.35 -1.10
N ARG A 717 -45.86 -37.93 -2.36
CA ARG A 717 -44.93 -38.23 -3.46
C ARG A 717 -43.69 -37.32 -3.53
N ASN A 718 -43.59 -36.32 -2.68
CA ASN A 718 -42.51 -35.32 -2.65
C ASN A 718 -41.73 -35.34 -1.31
N LYS A 719 -41.63 -36.50 -0.66
CA LYS A 719 -40.93 -36.67 0.62
C LYS A 719 -39.93 -37.82 0.54
#